data_AF-A0AAU3PA65-F1
#
_entry.id   AF-A0AAU3PA65-F1
#
_cell.length_a   1.000
_cell.length_b   1.000
_cell.length_c   1.000
_cell.angle_alpha   90.00
_cell.angle_beta   90.00
_cell.angle_gamma   90.00
#
_symmetry.space_group_name_H-M   'P 1'
#
loop_
_entity.id
_entity.type
_entity.pdbx_description
1 polymer ?
#
loop_
_entity_poly.entity_id
_entity_poly.type
_entity_poly.pdbx_seq_one_letter_code
_entity_poly.pdbx_strand_id
1 'polypeptide(L)'
;MTPTRRTFLIASTLLAGAALAPPAHAAGASDASDDEFDTLRKRWLEISLGTGYDATAEPYASRLKELGELARGFRATMAPTATSLWPGYPFDPPAGITQAYNRLWTMTQAYAQEGTGSTGDAGLLADIVKGLDHLATTVYNATTTRYGNWWEWQIGSPRLLMDIVAVLHEHLTQDRRDAAFAAVDHFIPDAVLRDYSGTSTGANRVDLCRSVALRGILGRNADKTALARDALSPVFPYVTKGDGLYADGSFIQHTYIAYSGTYGQVMLDGLGRLFSLLAGSTWAVTDPNRQIILDSVEHAYAPLLFDGLMMDSVNGRAISRGYLRSDDLKVMRSDHFHGQGLIAAMAQLAAGASAAERERWHGRIKGWIERDTVTPLLTARQFGVADLSRLHAVADSAVAAAPEPVGHQLFAAMDRAVHKRPGFAANISMSSDRIAYYECGNGENPRGWHTGAGMLSWWAAGKRSDRADQYTDWFWPTVDFYRLPGTTVSTKRLADKAGGEWGAARPDVKWVGGATDGEFAAVGQHVKGLGSTLQARKSWFCLADTVVCLGAGITAADGVPVETVVDNRNLGEGGTQTFTVDGAARARWAHLEGHGGWVFPGGAPLRHLRQDRTGAWSDINTTSSTERRTRRWQTLWLDHGTDPTDAAYAYLLMPGASKQDLARRAGDRHWLSVLANTAAAQAVAVPSLGVSAANFWQAGSAGDLTVSAPASVLLRRQGRTATLTVSEPPRTGEPVDLTWDRPVRRVVSHDPSVEVLGTGRRLRLRVTPGAACVSHRCEVTLN
;
A
#
# COMPACT_ATOMS: atom_id res chain seq x y z
N MET A 1 7.63 63.06 -26.48
CA MET A 1 8.66 64.12 -26.51
C MET A 1 10.01 63.51 -26.21
N THR A 2 11.07 64.01 -26.84
CA THR A 2 12.49 63.74 -26.55
C THR A 2 13.22 65.11 -26.48
N PRO A 3 14.54 65.21 -26.25
CA PRO A 3 15.24 64.87 -25.00
C PRO A 3 16.25 65.95 -24.53
N THR A 4 16.83 65.84 -23.33
CA THR A 4 18.14 66.45 -22.96
C THR A 4 18.88 65.50 -22.00
N ARG A 5 20.20 65.24 -21.99
CA ARG A 5 21.48 65.83 -22.52
C ARG A 5 22.26 66.81 -21.62
N ARG A 6 23.27 66.27 -20.92
CA ARG A 6 24.60 66.80 -20.49
C ARG A 6 25.46 65.56 -20.11
N THR A 7 26.77 65.38 -20.33
CA THR A 7 27.86 65.97 -21.17
C THR A 7 29.02 64.93 -21.11
N PHE A 8 29.78 64.44 -22.11
CA PHE A 8 30.11 64.76 -23.53
C PHE A 8 31.55 65.33 -23.73
N LEU A 9 32.25 64.90 -24.81
CA LEU A 9 33.70 65.11 -25.16
C LEU A 9 34.71 64.25 -24.35
N ILE A 10 35.90 63.83 -24.83
CA ILE A 10 36.72 64.19 -26.03
C ILE A 10 37.09 62.95 -26.92
N ALA A 11 37.44 63.24 -28.19
CA ALA A 11 37.94 62.43 -29.33
C ALA A 11 39.25 61.61 -29.08
N SER A 12 39.88 60.83 -30.00
CA SER A 12 40.01 61.03 -31.47
C SER A 12 40.49 59.83 -32.34
N THR A 13 39.77 59.58 -33.45
CA THR A 13 40.22 59.31 -34.85
C THR A 13 41.56 58.60 -35.19
N LEU A 14 41.56 57.49 -35.96
CA LEU A 14 41.89 57.43 -37.43
C LEU A 14 41.97 55.99 -38.02
N LEU A 15 41.95 55.95 -39.36
CA LEU A 15 41.71 54.84 -40.31
C LEU A 15 42.76 53.71 -40.45
N ALA A 16 42.24 52.57 -40.94
CA ALA A 16 42.82 51.60 -41.90
C ALA A 16 43.99 50.67 -41.49
N GLY A 17 43.72 49.36 -41.56
CA GLY A 17 44.70 48.28 -41.52
C GLY A 17 44.03 46.92 -41.68
N ALA A 18 43.87 46.42 -42.91
CA ALA A 18 43.22 45.14 -43.18
C ALA A 18 44.22 43.97 -43.08
N ALA A 19 43.99 43.05 -42.15
CA ALA A 19 44.71 41.79 -42.05
C ALA A 19 43.70 40.65 -41.77
N LEU A 20 43.82 39.55 -42.51
CA LEU A 20 42.98 38.37 -42.34
C LEU A 20 43.46 37.57 -41.11
N ALA A 21 42.53 37.27 -40.20
CA ALA A 21 42.70 36.31 -39.12
C ALA A 21 41.59 35.23 -39.22
N PRO A 22 41.88 33.97 -38.88
CA PRO A 22 40.93 32.86 -39.05
C PRO A 22 39.75 32.95 -38.06
N PRO A 23 38.62 32.27 -38.35
CA PRO A 23 37.50 32.22 -37.43
C PRO A 23 37.91 31.54 -36.10
N ALA A 24 37.68 32.24 -34.99
CA ALA A 24 37.75 31.64 -33.66
C ALA A 24 36.75 30.48 -33.57
N HIS A 25 37.20 29.33 -33.06
CA HIS A 25 36.36 28.13 -33.00
C HIS A 25 35.23 28.31 -31.99
N ALA A 26 34.02 27.92 -32.39
CA ALA A 26 32.87 27.80 -31.49
C ALA A 26 32.96 26.49 -30.67
N ALA A 27 33.94 26.43 -29.76
CA ALA A 27 33.99 25.41 -28.71
C ALA A 27 33.27 25.94 -27.46
N GLY A 28 32.49 25.08 -26.78
CA GLY A 28 31.75 25.46 -25.56
C GLY A 28 30.25 25.14 -25.54
N ALA A 29 29.72 24.39 -26.50
CA ALA A 29 28.32 23.92 -26.49
C ALA A 29 28.18 22.38 -26.34
N SER A 30 29.18 21.61 -26.77
CA SER A 30 29.26 20.14 -26.58
C SER A 30 29.60 19.77 -25.14
N ASP A 31 30.70 20.32 -24.63
CA ASP A 31 31.36 19.83 -23.42
C ASP A 31 30.47 20.00 -22.18
N ALA A 32 29.57 20.99 -22.20
CA ALA A 32 28.63 21.28 -21.12
C ALA A 32 27.43 20.30 -21.07
N SER A 33 26.98 19.75 -22.20
CA SER A 33 25.91 18.74 -22.21
C SER A 33 26.47 17.33 -21.95
N ASP A 34 27.71 17.07 -22.39
CA ASP A 34 28.42 15.84 -22.09
C ASP A 34 28.68 15.66 -20.58
N ASP A 35 29.11 16.71 -19.87
CA ASP A 35 29.29 16.66 -18.41
C ASP A 35 27.96 16.50 -17.63
N GLU A 36 26.84 17.00 -18.15
CA GLU A 36 25.53 16.82 -17.51
C GLU A 36 25.09 15.34 -17.53
N PHE A 37 25.29 14.62 -18.66
CA PHE A 37 24.99 13.19 -18.72
C PHE A 37 25.88 12.35 -17.80
N ASP A 38 27.19 12.65 -17.74
CA ASP A 38 28.11 11.94 -16.83
C ASP A 38 27.83 12.28 -15.35
N THR A 39 27.37 13.50 -15.05
CA THR A 39 26.89 13.89 -13.72
C THR A 39 25.63 13.15 -13.31
N LEU A 40 24.65 13.01 -14.22
CA LEU A 40 23.45 12.22 -13.98
C LEU A 40 23.77 10.74 -13.80
N ARG A 41 24.74 10.18 -14.54
CA ARG A 41 25.22 8.81 -14.29
C ARG A 41 25.80 8.66 -12.89
N LYS A 42 26.73 9.54 -12.46
CA LYS A 42 27.34 9.51 -11.12
C LYS A 42 26.26 9.54 -10.02
N ARG A 43 25.26 10.43 -10.16
CA ARG A 43 24.13 10.53 -9.22
C ARG A 43 23.27 9.26 -9.19
N TRP A 44 23.09 8.55 -10.31
CA TRP A 44 22.42 7.24 -10.30
C TRP A 44 23.17 6.20 -9.49
N LEU A 45 24.51 6.22 -9.53
CA LEU A 45 25.35 5.34 -8.71
C LEU A 45 25.19 5.64 -7.22
N GLU A 46 25.19 6.91 -6.82
CA GLU A 46 24.93 7.33 -5.42
C GLU A 46 23.55 6.89 -4.92
N ILE A 47 22.50 7.00 -5.75
CA ILE A 47 21.14 6.56 -5.41
C ILE A 47 21.07 5.03 -5.24
N SER A 48 21.83 4.28 -6.05
CA SER A 48 21.70 2.82 -6.20
C SER A 48 22.67 2.01 -5.33
N LEU A 49 23.92 2.46 -5.19
CA LEU A 49 24.99 1.85 -4.38
C LEU A 49 25.18 2.57 -3.03
N GLY A 50 24.52 3.71 -2.84
CA GLY A 50 24.63 4.51 -1.62
C GLY A 50 25.85 5.42 -1.61
N THR A 51 25.89 6.28 -0.60
CA THR A 51 27.01 7.17 -0.30
C THR A 51 27.01 7.50 1.20
N GLY A 52 28.12 8.01 1.72
CA GLY A 52 28.22 8.52 3.10
C GLY A 52 28.16 7.47 4.22
N TYR A 53 28.50 6.20 3.96
CA TYR A 53 28.56 5.13 4.96
C TYR A 53 29.99 4.58 5.13
N ASP A 54 30.29 4.03 6.31
CA ASP A 54 31.52 3.27 6.57
C ASP A 54 31.29 1.80 6.20
N ALA A 55 32.01 1.33 5.17
CA ALA A 55 31.93 -0.06 4.69
C ALA A 55 32.44 -1.10 5.72
N THR A 56 33.17 -0.68 6.75
CA THR A 56 33.69 -1.54 7.83
C THR A 56 32.78 -1.58 9.07
N ALA A 57 31.81 -0.66 9.18
CA ALA A 57 30.82 -0.65 10.24
C ALA A 57 29.66 -1.61 9.95
N GLU A 58 29.04 -2.16 10.99
CA GLU A 58 27.80 -2.91 10.85
C GLU A 58 26.59 -1.96 10.77
N PRO A 59 25.55 -2.26 9.96
CA PRO A 59 25.30 -3.52 9.23
C PRO A 59 26.02 -3.65 7.87
N TYR A 60 26.73 -2.60 7.42
CA TYR A 60 27.27 -2.51 6.06
C TYR A 60 28.29 -3.60 5.77
N ALA A 61 29.22 -3.85 6.70
CA ALA A 61 30.23 -4.90 6.60
C ALA A 61 29.61 -6.29 6.35
N SER A 62 28.61 -6.69 7.14
CA SER A 62 27.91 -7.96 6.91
C SER A 62 27.08 -7.97 5.62
N ARG A 63 26.46 -6.86 5.20
CA ARG A 63 25.76 -6.79 3.89
C ARG A 63 26.73 -6.98 2.73
N LEU A 64 27.86 -6.27 2.73
CA LEU A 64 28.86 -6.27 1.65
C LEU A 64 29.55 -7.64 1.54
N LYS A 65 29.84 -8.28 2.69
CA LYS A 65 30.33 -9.65 2.73
C LYS A 65 29.32 -10.66 2.15
N GLU A 66 28.05 -10.60 2.57
CA GLU A 66 26.98 -11.50 2.06
C GLU A 66 26.78 -11.31 0.54
N LEU A 67 26.80 -10.06 0.06
CA LEU A 67 26.80 -9.70 -1.36
C LEU A 67 27.97 -10.34 -2.13
N GLY A 68 29.19 -10.27 -1.59
CA GLY A 68 30.37 -10.90 -2.19
C GLY A 68 30.29 -12.44 -2.21
N GLU A 69 29.76 -13.06 -1.16
CA GLU A 69 29.56 -14.51 -1.08
C GLU A 69 28.53 -14.98 -2.12
N LEU A 70 27.41 -14.27 -2.28
CA LEU A 70 26.41 -14.51 -3.33
C LEU A 70 27.01 -14.35 -4.73
N ALA A 71 27.76 -13.28 -4.99
CA ALA A 71 28.39 -13.04 -6.29
C ALA A 71 29.40 -14.15 -6.65
N ARG A 72 30.20 -14.64 -5.69
CA ARG A 72 31.10 -15.79 -5.89
C ARG A 72 30.32 -17.08 -6.17
N GLY A 73 29.21 -17.32 -5.46
CA GLY A 73 28.32 -18.46 -5.71
C GLY A 73 27.64 -18.42 -7.09
N PHE A 74 27.18 -17.25 -7.53
CA PHE A 74 26.59 -17.07 -8.86
C PHE A 74 27.64 -17.24 -9.97
N ARG A 75 28.82 -16.64 -9.81
CA ARG A 75 29.95 -16.82 -10.75
C ARG A 75 30.33 -18.29 -10.91
N ALA A 76 30.44 -19.03 -9.82
CA ALA A 76 30.79 -20.47 -9.83
C ALA A 76 29.69 -21.38 -10.42
N THR A 77 28.45 -20.89 -10.56
CA THR A 77 27.30 -21.66 -11.08
C THR A 77 26.75 -21.14 -12.41
N MET A 78 27.38 -20.10 -12.99
CA MET A 78 26.97 -19.53 -14.26
C MET A 78 27.32 -20.49 -15.40
N ALA A 79 26.30 -20.98 -16.10
CA ALA A 79 26.41 -21.98 -17.16
C ALA A 79 25.65 -21.50 -18.41
N PRO A 80 26.31 -20.72 -19.30
CA PRO A 80 25.68 -20.23 -20.52
C PRO A 80 25.28 -21.38 -21.44
N THR A 81 24.00 -21.44 -21.81
CA THR A 81 23.41 -22.42 -22.74
C THR A 81 22.42 -21.71 -23.67
N ALA A 82 21.99 -22.38 -24.74
CA ALA A 82 21.02 -21.82 -25.69
C ALA A 82 19.66 -21.44 -25.06
N THR A 83 19.35 -21.90 -23.85
CA THR A 83 18.06 -21.71 -23.18
C THR A 83 18.15 -21.21 -21.73
N SER A 84 19.35 -20.95 -21.19
CA SER A 84 19.55 -20.41 -19.83
C SER A 84 20.95 -19.82 -19.63
N LEU A 85 21.12 -18.97 -18.61
CA LEU A 85 22.43 -18.53 -18.11
C LEU A 85 22.79 -19.14 -16.73
N TRP A 86 21.80 -19.59 -15.96
CA TRP A 86 21.98 -20.37 -14.74
C TRP A 86 21.10 -21.63 -14.76
N PRO A 87 21.61 -22.79 -14.30
CA PRO A 87 20.80 -24.00 -14.17
C PRO A 87 19.54 -23.78 -13.33
N GLY A 88 18.41 -24.33 -13.79
CA GLY A 88 17.10 -24.17 -13.14
C GLY A 88 16.33 -22.91 -13.51
N TYR A 89 16.93 -21.97 -14.24
CA TYR A 89 16.29 -20.72 -14.68
C TYR A 89 16.30 -20.61 -16.23
N PRO A 90 15.40 -21.35 -16.91
CA PRO A 90 15.27 -21.26 -18.36
C PRO A 90 14.72 -19.90 -18.80
N PHE A 91 15.04 -19.48 -20.02
CA PHE A 91 14.55 -18.23 -20.60
C PHE A 91 13.04 -18.25 -20.90
N ASP A 92 12.42 -19.41 -21.04
CA ASP A 92 10.97 -19.59 -21.03
C ASP A 92 10.57 -20.44 -19.81
N PRO A 93 9.78 -19.92 -18.84
CA PRO A 93 9.17 -18.58 -18.81
C PRO A 93 10.18 -17.43 -18.62
N PRO A 94 9.89 -16.23 -19.15
CA PRO A 94 10.82 -15.08 -19.18
C PRO A 94 11.29 -14.55 -17.83
N ALA A 95 10.72 -15.03 -16.71
CA ALA A 95 11.22 -14.74 -15.38
C ALA A 95 12.68 -15.23 -15.17
N GLY A 96 13.12 -16.26 -15.92
CA GLY A 96 14.53 -16.69 -15.91
C GLY A 96 15.48 -15.67 -16.54
N ILE A 97 15.01 -14.84 -17.47
CA ILE A 97 15.79 -13.72 -18.05
C ILE A 97 15.97 -12.64 -16.97
N THR A 98 14.90 -12.27 -16.28
CA THR A 98 14.95 -11.32 -15.14
C THR A 98 15.85 -11.84 -14.01
N GLN A 99 15.78 -13.15 -13.66
CA GLN A 99 16.67 -13.74 -12.66
C GLN A 99 18.14 -13.69 -13.10
N ALA A 100 18.43 -13.96 -14.37
CA ALA A 100 19.79 -13.88 -14.91
C ALA A 100 20.35 -12.45 -14.77
N TYR A 101 19.58 -11.43 -15.14
CA TYR A 101 19.98 -10.04 -14.91
C TYR A 101 20.08 -9.68 -13.42
N ASN A 102 19.26 -10.26 -12.53
CA ASN A 102 19.35 -10.02 -11.08
C ASN A 102 20.65 -10.59 -10.48
N ARG A 103 21.10 -11.76 -10.94
CA ARG A 103 22.38 -12.35 -10.53
C ARG A 103 23.58 -11.59 -11.12
N LEU A 104 23.51 -11.15 -12.38
CA LEU A 104 24.51 -10.25 -12.97
C LEU A 104 24.59 -8.90 -12.24
N TRP A 105 23.46 -8.35 -11.80
CA TRP A 105 23.42 -7.13 -10.98
C TRP A 105 24.03 -7.35 -9.59
N THR A 106 23.81 -8.52 -8.97
CA THR A 106 24.49 -8.91 -7.71
C THR A 106 26.00 -9.02 -7.91
N MET A 107 26.45 -9.65 -9.00
CA MET A 107 27.87 -9.73 -9.36
C MET A 107 28.48 -8.34 -9.63
N THR A 108 27.74 -7.45 -10.31
CA THR A 108 28.15 -6.07 -10.62
C THR A 108 28.30 -5.22 -9.36
N GLN A 109 27.33 -5.30 -8.43
CA GLN A 109 27.41 -4.67 -7.11
C GLN A 109 28.59 -5.18 -6.29
N ALA A 110 28.93 -6.47 -6.39
CA ALA A 110 30.08 -7.04 -5.69
C ALA A 110 31.43 -6.60 -6.28
N TYR A 111 31.50 -6.38 -7.59
CA TYR A 111 32.67 -5.83 -8.28
C TYR A 111 32.90 -4.34 -7.94
N ALA A 112 31.83 -3.55 -7.80
CA ALA A 112 31.89 -2.09 -7.72
C ALA A 112 31.91 -1.50 -6.30
N GLN A 113 31.65 -2.29 -5.25
CA GLN A 113 31.63 -1.82 -3.86
C GLN A 113 32.77 -2.42 -3.04
N GLU A 114 33.29 -1.64 -2.09
CA GLU A 114 34.31 -2.04 -1.13
C GLU A 114 33.82 -3.13 -0.16
N GLY A 115 34.75 -3.82 0.50
CA GLY A 115 34.45 -4.78 1.57
C GLY A 115 33.82 -6.12 1.12
N THR A 116 33.52 -6.29 -0.17
CA THR A 116 32.87 -7.51 -0.71
C THR A 116 33.84 -8.70 -0.82
N GLY A 117 35.14 -8.43 -0.84
CA GLY A 117 36.18 -9.41 -1.18
C GLY A 117 36.19 -9.80 -2.66
N SER A 118 35.52 -9.02 -3.53
CA SER A 118 35.54 -9.16 -4.99
C SER A 118 35.65 -7.80 -5.72
N THR A 119 35.89 -6.72 -4.97
CA THR A 119 36.03 -5.35 -5.48
C THR A 119 37.14 -5.27 -6.52
N GLY A 120 36.83 -4.79 -7.73
CA GLY A 120 37.80 -4.69 -8.83
C GLY A 120 38.30 -6.03 -9.41
N ASP A 121 37.72 -7.18 -9.07
CA ASP A 121 38.12 -8.49 -9.64
C ASP A 121 37.88 -8.52 -11.16
N ALA A 122 38.96 -8.41 -11.93
CA ALA A 122 38.94 -8.42 -13.40
C ALA A 122 38.39 -9.72 -14.00
N GLY A 123 38.49 -10.84 -13.28
CA GLY A 123 37.87 -12.10 -13.67
C GLY A 123 36.36 -12.10 -13.41
N LEU A 124 35.90 -11.52 -12.30
CA LEU A 124 34.47 -11.32 -12.04
C LEU A 124 33.87 -10.39 -13.11
N LEU A 125 34.56 -9.30 -13.46
CA LEU A 125 34.18 -8.42 -14.56
C LEU A 125 34.06 -9.18 -15.89
N ALA A 126 35.05 -10.00 -16.24
CA ALA A 126 35.01 -10.81 -17.47
C ALA A 126 33.82 -11.78 -17.50
N ASP A 127 33.49 -12.43 -16.38
CA ASP A 127 32.32 -13.31 -16.29
C ASP A 127 30.98 -12.52 -16.33
N ILE A 128 30.89 -11.32 -15.75
CA ILE A 128 29.70 -10.45 -15.90
C ILE A 128 29.50 -10.08 -17.36
N VAL A 129 30.55 -9.59 -18.03
CA VAL A 129 30.51 -9.16 -19.43
C VAL A 129 30.14 -10.33 -20.35
N LYS A 130 30.70 -11.52 -20.12
CA LYS A 130 30.32 -12.76 -20.81
C LYS A 130 28.85 -13.13 -20.60
N GLY A 131 28.29 -12.90 -19.41
CA GLY A 131 26.87 -13.09 -19.12
C GLY A 131 25.97 -12.10 -19.88
N LEU A 132 26.37 -10.83 -19.96
CA LEU A 132 25.67 -9.81 -20.77
C LEU A 132 25.71 -10.15 -22.26
N ASP A 133 26.89 -10.48 -22.80
CA ASP A 133 27.08 -10.87 -24.20
C ASP A 133 26.22 -12.11 -24.55
N HIS A 134 26.11 -13.07 -23.63
CA HIS A 134 25.26 -14.25 -23.80
C HIS A 134 23.77 -13.89 -23.85
N LEU A 135 23.27 -13.07 -22.91
CA LEU A 135 21.85 -12.66 -22.91
C LEU A 135 21.51 -11.82 -24.15
N ALA A 136 22.41 -10.91 -24.56
CA ALA A 136 22.26 -10.07 -25.74
C ALA A 136 22.34 -10.88 -27.06
N THR A 137 23.06 -12.00 -27.11
CA THR A 137 23.09 -12.86 -28.30
C THR A 137 21.95 -13.88 -28.35
N THR A 138 21.48 -14.39 -27.20
CA THR A 138 20.51 -15.49 -27.16
C THR A 138 19.04 -15.08 -27.01
N VAL A 139 18.71 -13.99 -26.31
CA VAL A 139 17.30 -13.74 -25.92
C VAL A 139 16.89 -12.27 -25.73
N TYR A 140 17.72 -11.42 -25.12
CA TYR A 140 17.31 -10.06 -24.77
C TYR A 140 17.88 -9.05 -25.76
N ASN A 141 17.31 -9.04 -26.97
CA ASN A 141 17.81 -8.26 -28.10
C ASN A 141 16.71 -7.80 -29.07
N ALA A 142 17.09 -6.91 -29.99
CA ALA A 142 16.20 -6.27 -30.96
C ALA A 142 15.65 -7.21 -32.07
N THR A 143 16.04 -8.49 -32.09
CA THR A 143 15.49 -9.50 -33.02
C THR A 143 14.50 -10.44 -32.35
N THR A 144 14.39 -10.44 -31.02
CA THR A 144 13.54 -11.39 -30.29
C THR A 144 12.10 -10.89 -30.16
N THR A 145 11.15 -11.64 -30.73
CA THR A 145 9.72 -11.44 -30.48
C THR A 145 9.36 -11.86 -29.06
N ARG A 146 8.71 -10.96 -28.31
CA ARG A 146 8.33 -11.17 -26.90
C ARG A 146 7.36 -12.33 -26.70
N TYR A 147 7.63 -13.19 -25.72
CA TYR A 147 6.75 -14.28 -25.26
C TYR A 147 6.48 -14.22 -23.74
N GLY A 148 5.48 -14.94 -23.25
CA GLY A 148 5.17 -15.04 -21.81
C GLY A 148 4.74 -13.72 -21.15
N ASN A 149 5.11 -13.55 -19.87
CA ASN A 149 4.77 -12.37 -19.07
C ASN A 149 5.46 -11.10 -19.63
N TRP A 150 4.67 -10.11 -20.05
CA TRP A 150 5.18 -8.85 -20.62
C TRP A 150 6.10 -8.07 -19.68
N TRP A 151 5.85 -8.15 -18.36
CA TRP A 151 6.54 -7.38 -17.33
C TRP A 151 8.04 -7.72 -17.28
N GLU A 152 8.41 -8.98 -17.50
CA GLU A 152 9.82 -9.43 -17.47
C GLU A 152 10.68 -8.71 -18.53
N TRP A 153 10.06 -8.39 -19.68
CA TRP A 153 10.74 -7.79 -20.82
C TRP A 153 10.77 -6.27 -20.80
N GLN A 154 9.71 -5.63 -20.26
CA GLN A 154 9.55 -4.18 -20.27
C GLN A 154 9.89 -3.52 -18.93
N ILE A 155 9.98 -4.29 -17.84
CA ILE A 155 10.23 -3.77 -16.49
C ILE A 155 11.28 -4.62 -15.73
N GLY A 156 11.15 -5.94 -15.69
CA GLY A 156 12.06 -6.83 -14.96
C GLY A 156 13.52 -6.72 -15.41
N SER A 157 13.80 -7.21 -16.61
CA SER A 157 15.12 -7.20 -17.25
C SER A 157 15.69 -5.80 -17.55
N PRO A 158 14.96 -4.83 -18.15
CA PRO A 158 15.59 -3.59 -18.64
C PRO A 158 16.11 -2.66 -17.54
N ARG A 159 15.43 -2.60 -16.37
CA ARG A 159 15.93 -1.81 -15.23
C ARG A 159 17.28 -2.33 -14.76
N LEU A 160 17.39 -3.65 -14.54
CA LEU A 160 18.62 -4.32 -14.12
C LEU A 160 19.74 -4.19 -15.16
N LEU A 161 19.41 -4.33 -16.45
CA LEU A 161 20.37 -4.10 -17.54
C LEU A 161 20.91 -2.66 -17.52
N MET A 162 20.06 -1.66 -17.34
CA MET A 162 20.49 -0.25 -17.26
C MET A 162 21.27 0.06 -15.98
N ASP A 163 20.93 -0.55 -14.84
CA ASP A 163 21.72 -0.44 -13.61
C ASP A 163 23.14 -1.03 -13.78
N ILE A 164 23.26 -2.20 -14.43
CA ILE A 164 24.55 -2.82 -14.77
C ILE A 164 25.37 -1.94 -15.73
N VAL A 165 24.74 -1.41 -16.79
CA VAL A 165 25.41 -0.54 -17.79
C VAL A 165 25.78 0.83 -17.19
N ALA A 166 25.09 1.31 -16.15
CA ALA A 166 25.48 2.50 -15.41
C ALA A 166 26.76 2.28 -14.59
N VAL A 167 26.84 1.16 -13.86
CA VAL A 167 28.02 0.83 -13.03
C VAL A 167 29.23 0.49 -13.89
N LEU A 168 29.05 -0.33 -14.94
CA LEU A 168 30.14 -0.82 -15.79
C LEU A 168 30.40 0.09 -17.01
N HIS A 169 29.93 1.35 -17.00
CA HIS A 169 29.92 2.21 -18.19
C HIS A 169 31.28 2.32 -18.87
N GLU A 170 32.35 2.55 -18.10
CA GLU A 170 33.74 2.69 -18.58
C GLU A 170 34.42 1.34 -18.90
N HIS A 171 33.85 0.22 -18.46
CA HIS A 171 34.37 -1.13 -18.70
C HIS A 171 33.72 -1.82 -19.91
N LEU A 172 32.58 -1.32 -20.37
CA LEU A 172 31.89 -1.81 -21.57
C LEU A 172 32.45 -1.13 -22.84
N THR A 173 32.47 -1.86 -23.94
CA THR A 173 32.71 -1.28 -25.27
C THR A 173 31.49 -0.50 -25.74
N GLN A 174 31.67 0.43 -26.69
CA GLN A 174 30.56 1.18 -27.27
C GLN A 174 29.49 0.25 -27.84
N ASP A 175 29.89 -0.75 -28.62
CA ASP A 175 29.01 -1.77 -29.20
C ASP A 175 28.13 -2.49 -28.15
N ARG A 176 28.66 -2.76 -26.95
CA ARG A 176 27.91 -3.41 -25.86
C ARG A 176 26.91 -2.45 -25.23
N ARG A 177 27.26 -1.17 -25.08
CA ARG A 177 26.32 -0.13 -24.62
C ARG A 177 25.19 0.05 -25.63
N ASP A 178 25.52 0.17 -26.92
CA ASP A 178 24.54 0.36 -27.99
C ASP A 178 23.64 -0.86 -28.20
N ALA A 179 24.16 -2.09 -28.07
CA ALA A 179 23.35 -3.30 -28.07
C ALA A 179 22.34 -3.32 -26.89
N ALA A 180 22.76 -2.92 -25.70
CA ALA A 180 21.87 -2.79 -24.54
C ALA A 180 20.80 -1.70 -24.75
N PHE A 181 21.17 -0.55 -25.32
CA PHE A 181 20.23 0.52 -25.63
C PHE A 181 19.22 0.12 -26.72
N ALA A 182 19.67 -0.60 -27.77
CA ALA A 182 18.80 -1.12 -28.82
C ALA A 182 17.82 -2.19 -28.29
N ALA A 183 18.25 -3.03 -27.35
CA ALA A 183 17.35 -3.97 -26.67
C ALA A 183 16.27 -3.24 -25.86
N VAL A 184 16.63 -2.18 -25.12
CA VAL A 184 15.66 -1.36 -24.38
C VAL A 184 14.70 -0.62 -25.33
N ASP A 185 15.18 -0.07 -26.45
CA ASP A 185 14.32 0.60 -27.45
C ASP A 185 13.35 -0.37 -28.15
N HIS A 186 13.76 -1.62 -28.36
CA HIS A 186 12.91 -2.67 -28.96
C HIS A 186 11.80 -3.15 -28.00
N PHE A 187 12.12 -3.39 -26.73
CA PHE A 187 11.12 -3.83 -25.75
C PHE A 187 10.34 -2.67 -25.12
N ILE A 188 10.86 -1.44 -25.12
CA ILE A 188 10.19 -0.22 -24.65
C ILE A 188 10.27 0.90 -25.72
N PRO A 189 9.62 0.71 -26.89
CA PRO A 189 9.54 1.77 -27.89
C PRO A 189 8.65 2.91 -27.39
N ASP A 190 8.90 4.14 -27.85
CA ASP A 190 8.26 5.36 -27.36
C ASP A 190 6.74 5.30 -27.25
N ALA A 191 6.08 4.56 -28.14
CA ALA A 191 4.63 4.35 -28.15
C ALA A 191 4.10 3.84 -26.79
N VAL A 192 4.89 3.03 -26.08
CA VAL A 192 4.58 2.51 -24.73
C VAL A 192 4.50 3.63 -23.69
N LEU A 193 5.18 4.77 -23.89
CA LEU A 193 5.12 5.94 -23.01
C LEU A 193 4.17 7.04 -23.48
N ARG A 194 3.70 7.01 -24.73
CA ARG A 194 2.75 8.02 -25.26
C ARG A 194 1.36 7.84 -24.65
N ASP A 195 0.80 6.63 -24.71
CA ASP A 195 -0.58 6.38 -24.24
C ASP A 195 -0.62 5.90 -22.78
N TYR A 196 -1.29 6.65 -21.90
CA TYR A 196 -1.49 6.29 -20.49
C TYR A 196 -2.64 5.29 -20.35
N SER A 197 -2.41 4.04 -20.76
CA SER A 197 -3.42 2.98 -20.76
C SER A 197 -2.80 1.58 -20.68
N GLY A 198 -3.63 0.55 -20.47
CA GLY A 198 -3.24 -0.86 -20.53
C GLY A 198 -2.14 -1.21 -19.52
N THR A 199 -0.96 -1.56 -20.01
CA THR A 199 0.21 -1.89 -19.18
C THR A 199 1.06 -0.67 -18.81
N SER A 200 0.67 0.54 -19.21
CA SER A 200 1.42 1.79 -19.04
C SER A 200 0.72 2.80 -18.12
N THR A 201 0.24 2.32 -16.97
CA THR A 201 -0.47 3.08 -15.93
C THR A 201 0.22 2.96 -14.57
N GLY A 202 0.05 3.95 -13.68
CA GLY A 202 0.46 3.89 -12.27
C GLY A 202 1.93 3.47 -12.08
N ALA A 203 2.16 2.45 -11.24
CA ALA A 203 3.50 1.95 -10.96
C ALA A 203 4.23 1.43 -12.21
N ASN A 204 3.51 0.79 -13.14
CA ASN A 204 4.10 0.26 -14.38
C ASN A 204 4.67 1.40 -15.24
N ARG A 205 3.95 2.54 -15.33
CA ARG A 205 4.42 3.73 -16.07
C ARG A 205 5.75 4.24 -15.50
N VAL A 206 5.87 4.32 -14.18
CA VAL A 206 7.09 4.80 -13.50
C VAL A 206 8.29 3.87 -13.78
N ASP A 207 8.09 2.56 -13.73
CA ASP A 207 9.13 1.55 -14.02
C ASP A 207 9.58 1.56 -15.49
N LEU A 208 8.65 1.80 -16.43
CA LEU A 208 8.95 2.02 -17.84
C LEU A 208 9.78 3.32 -18.02
N CYS A 209 9.36 4.42 -17.38
CA CYS A 209 10.10 5.69 -17.39
C CYS A 209 11.50 5.55 -16.80
N ARG A 210 11.71 4.77 -15.72
CA ARG A 210 13.06 4.50 -15.16
C ARG A 210 13.99 3.91 -16.21
N SER A 211 13.53 2.90 -16.93
CA SER A 211 14.33 2.22 -17.96
C SER A 211 14.68 3.16 -19.12
N VAL A 212 13.72 3.96 -19.58
CA VAL A 212 13.91 4.91 -20.69
C VAL A 212 14.75 6.13 -20.28
N ALA A 213 14.63 6.63 -19.04
CA ALA A 213 15.46 7.70 -18.51
C ALA A 213 16.94 7.29 -18.45
N LEU A 214 17.24 6.11 -17.93
CA LEU A 214 18.62 5.59 -17.89
C LEU A 214 19.16 5.29 -19.29
N ARG A 215 18.35 4.71 -20.19
CA ARG A 215 18.72 4.56 -21.61
C ARG A 215 18.98 5.90 -22.30
N GLY A 216 18.28 6.96 -21.87
CA GLY A 216 18.54 8.34 -22.28
C GLY A 216 19.89 8.82 -21.80
N ILE A 217 20.10 8.86 -20.49
CA ILE A 217 21.32 9.38 -19.83
C ILE A 217 22.57 8.61 -20.28
N LEU A 218 22.55 7.28 -20.18
CA LEU A 218 23.69 6.42 -20.52
C LEU A 218 23.99 6.41 -22.03
N GLY A 219 22.97 6.64 -22.85
CA GLY A 219 23.09 6.75 -24.31
C GLY A 219 23.22 8.19 -24.82
N ARG A 220 23.48 9.18 -23.93
CA ARG A 220 23.61 10.62 -24.24
C ARG A 220 22.48 11.18 -25.11
N ASN A 221 21.26 10.66 -24.91
CA ASN A 221 20.07 10.96 -25.69
C ASN A 221 19.10 11.85 -24.87
N ALA A 222 19.08 13.13 -25.23
CA ALA A 222 18.25 14.15 -24.58
C ALA A 222 16.74 13.89 -24.74
N ASP A 223 16.31 13.42 -25.92
CA ASP A 223 14.89 13.21 -26.24
C ASP A 223 14.30 12.04 -25.46
N LYS A 224 15.04 10.94 -25.29
CA LYS A 224 14.65 9.80 -24.44
C LYS A 224 14.54 10.22 -22.97
N THR A 225 15.46 11.07 -22.50
CA THR A 225 15.45 11.58 -21.12
C THR A 225 14.26 12.54 -20.90
N ALA A 226 13.95 13.40 -21.87
CA ALA A 226 12.77 14.26 -21.86
C ALA A 226 11.46 13.47 -21.94
N LEU A 227 11.37 12.49 -22.86
CA LEU A 227 10.21 11.60 -22.98
C LEU A 227 9.94 10.85 -21.67
N ALA A 228 10.98 10.34 -21.00
CA ALA A 228 10.82 9.66 -19.72
C ALA A 228 10.33 10.60 -18.61
N ARG A 229 10.83 11.84 -18.54
CA ARG A 229 10.36 12.90 -17.63
C ARG A 229 8.89 13.21 -17.87
N ASP A 230 8.52 13.55 -19.11
CA ASP A 230 7.19 14.02 -19.47
C ASP A 230 6.13 12.91 -19.39
N ALA A 231 6.53 11.65 -19.64
CA ALA A 231 5.68 10.49 -19.48
C ALA A 231 5.34 10.15 -18.02
N LEU A 232 5.96 10.79 -17.01
CA LEU A 232 5.55 10.70 -15.61
C LEU A 232 4.32 11.57 -15.30
N SER A 233 4.11 12.70 -15.99
CA SER A 233 3.03 13.64 -15.69
C SER A 233 1.64 13.01 -15.56
N PRO A 234 1.21 12.05 -16.42
CA PRO A 234 -0.08 11.36 -16.27
C PRO A 234 -0.24 10.50 -15.00
N VAL A 235 0.84 10.22 -14.25
CA VAL A 235 0.80 9.45 -12.99
C VAL A 235 0.38 10.31 -11.80
N PHE A 236 0.60 11.63 -11.85
CA PHE A 236 0.47 12.52 -10.70
C PHE A 236 -0.98 12.93 -10.33
N PRO A 237 -1.89 13.24 -11.30
CA PRO A 237 -3.23 13.72 -10.97
C PRO A 237 -4.07 12.68 -10.25
N TYR A 238 -4.92 13.13 -9.31
CA TYR A 238 -5.92 12.27 -8.69
C TYR A 238 -6.91 11.72 -9.71
N VAL A 239 -7.13 10.40 -9.70
CA VAL A 239 -8.14 9.72 -10.51
C VAL A 239 -9.46 9.57 -9.76
N THR A 240 -10.53 9.31 -10.50
CA THR A 240 -11.88 9.01 -9.98
C THR A 240 -12.37 7.61 -10.33
N LYS A 241 -11.63 6.87 -11.16
CA LYS A 241 -11.88 5.48 -11.57
C LYS A 241 -10.57 4.83 -12.07
N GLY A 242 -10.40 3.54 -11.84
CA GLY A 242 -9.25 2.79 -12.34
C GLY A 242 -7.95 3.02 -11.56
N ASP A 243 -6.82 2.87 -12.25
CA ASP A 243 -5.48 2.90 -11.66
C ASP A 243 -5.03 4.32 -11.26
N GLY A 244 -4.48 4.47 -10.05
CA GLY A 244 -3.87 5.71 -9.56
C GLY A 244 -4.17 6.04 -8.11
N LEU A 245 -3.73 7.23 -7.69
CA LEU A 245 -4.09 7.86 -6.41
C LEU A 245 -5.46 8.53 -6.51
N TYR A 246 -6.24 8.48 -5.43
CA TYR A 246 -7.51 9.18 -5.27
C TYR A 246 -7.39 10.27 -4.19
N ALA A 247 -8.25 11.29 -4.27
CA ALA A 247 -8.25 12.43 -3.35
C ALA A 247 -8.57 12.06 -1.88
N ASP A 248 -9.08 10.86 -1.59
CA ASP A 248 -9.27 10.32 -0.24
C ASP A 248 -8.06 9.51 0.29
N GLY A 249 -6.97 9.47 -0.46
CA GLY A 249 -5.76 8.69 -0.16
C GLY A 249 -5.82 7.24 -0.63
N SER A 250 -6.89 6.79 -1.30
CA SER A 250 -6.93 5.45 -1.88
C SER A 250 -5.89 5.31 -3.00
N PHE A 251 -5.26 4.13 -3.10
CA PHE A 251 -4.45 3.77 -4.26
C PHE A 251 -4.95 2.46 -4.87
N ILE A 252 -5.25 2.49 -6.17
CA ILE A 252 -5.74 1.34 -6.93
C ILE A 252 -4.78 1.02 -8.07
N GLN A 253 -4.61 -0.29 -8.32
CA GLN A 253 -3.97 -0.80 -9.54
C GLN A 253 -4.79 -2.02 -10.03
N HIS A 254 -4.62 -2.40 -11.30
CA HIS A 254 -5.40 -3.44 -11.97
C HIS A 254 -6.91 -3.15 -11.95
N THR A 255 -7.25 -1.87 -12.10
CA THR A 255 -8.59 -1.25 -12.17
C THR A 255 -9.47 -1.37 -10.91
N TYR A 256 -9.36 -2.46 -10.14
CA TYR A 256 -10.32 -2.84 -9.10
C TYR A 256 -9.69 -3.36 -7.80
N ILE A 257 -8.36 -3.31 -7.64
CA ILE A 257 -7.64 -3.81 -6.45
C ILE A 257 -7.08 -2.66 -5.61
N ALA A 258 -7.40 -2.64 -4.32
CA ALA A 258 -6.76 -1.77 -3.33
C ALA A 258 -5.29 -2.19 -3.17
N TYR A 259 -4.34 -1.33 -3.53
CA TYR A 259 -2.95 -1.78 -3.80
C TYR A 259 -1.81 -0.90 -3.26
N SER A 260 -2.10 -0.01 -2.31
CA SER A 260 -1.13 0.92 -1.73
C SER A 260 0.17 0.27 -1.26
N GLY A 261 0.11 -0.97 -0.75
CA GLY A 261 1.24 -1.59 -0.05
C GLY A 261 2.28 -2.28 -0.93
N THR A 262 2.02 -2.51 -2.22
CA THR A 262 3.04 -3.05 -3.14
C THR A 262 3.16 -2.28 -4.44
N TYR A 263 2.08 -2.11 -5.22
CA TYR A 263 2.15 -1.27 -6.42
C TYR A 263 2.31 0.22 -6.06
N GLY A 264 1.65 0.68 -4.99
CA GLY A 264 1.90 2.02 -4.45
C GLY A 264 3.35 2.21 -3.95
N GLN A 265 3.95 1.18 -3.34
CA GLN A 265 5.36 1.18 -2.94
C GLN A 265 6.30 1.28 -4.14
N VAL A 266 6.09 0.50 -5.20
CA VAL A 266 6.88 0.56 -6.44
C VAL A 266 6.76 1.93 -7.11
N MET A 267 5.57 2.52 -7.12
CA MET A 267 5.36 3.88 -7.62
C MET A 267 6.16 4.91 -6.81
N LEU A 268 6.13 4.88 -5.47
CA LEU A 268 6.90 5.79 -4.64
C LEU A 268 8.42 5.60 -4.78
N ASP A 269 8.91 4.37 -4.84
CA ASP A 269 10.35 4.08 -5.04
C ASP A 269 10.84 4.66 -6.37
N GLY A 270 10.15 4.31 -7.47
CA GLY A 270 10.51 4.77 -8.80
C GLY A 270 10.43 6.29 -8.95
N LEU A 271 9.41 6.94 -8.37
CA LEU A 271 9.28 8.40 -8.38
C LEU A 271 10.33 9.07 -7.47
N GLY A 272 10.58 8.56 -6.27
CA GLY A 272 11.62 9.07 -5.38
C GLY A 272 13.02 8.95 -5.97
N ARG A 273 13.30 7.88 -6.72
CA ARG A 273 14.54 7.71 -7.49
C ARG A 273 14.61 8.68 -8.66
N LEU A 274 13.58 8.80 -9.49
CA LEU A 274 13.58 9.70 -10.66
C LEU A 274 13.57 11.18 -10.29
N PHE A 275 12.84 11.60 -9.25
CA PHE A 275 12.86 12.97 -8.76
C PHE A 275 14.25 13.34 -8.22
N SER A 276 14.90 12.43 -7.48
CA SER A 276 16.26 12.64 -6.98
C SER A 276 17.30 12.65 -8.10
N LEU A 277 17.21 11.72 -9.05
CA LEU A 277 18.09 11.65 -10.21
C LEU A 277 18.03 12.94 -11.04
N LEU A 278 16.84 13.41 -11.37
CA LEU A 278 16.66 14.54 -12.30
C LEU A 278 16.71 15.92 -11.62
N ALA A 279 16.72 16.00 -10.29
CA ALA A 279 16.74 17.27 -9.54
C ALA A 279 17.88 18.21 -9.99
N GLY A 280 17.53 19.44 -10.37
CA GLY A 280 18.50 20.47 -10.78
C GLY A 280 19.22 20.22 -12.11
N SER A 281 18.77 19.24 -12.92
CA SER A 281 19.21 19.06 -14.31
C SER A 281 18.25 19.70 -15.31
N THR A 282 18.65 19.78 -16.58
CA THR A 282 17.82 20.14 -17.74
C THR A 282 16.52 19.31 -17.84
N TRP A 283 16.48 18.12 -17.24
CA TRP A 283 15.33 17.23 -17.22
C TRP A 283 14.62 17.12 -15.85
N ALA A 284 14.82 18.08 -14.95
CA ALA A 284 14.12 18.11 -13.65
C ALA A 284 12.58 18.04 -13.79
N VAL A 285 11.93 17.27 -12.91
CA VAL A 285 10.46 17.18 -12.88
C VAL A 285 9.88 18.46 -12.28
N THR A 286 9.38 19.34 -13.14
CA THR A 286 8.82 20.66 -12.81
C THR A 286 7.29 20.72 -12.79
N ASP A 287 6.61 19.63 -13.16
CA ASP A 287 5.14 19.54 -13.10
C ASP A 287 4.63 19.78 -11.66
N PRO A 288 3.75 20.78 -11.41
CA PRO A 288 3.26 21.09 -10.08
C PRO A 288 2.45 19.94 -9.45
N ASN A 289 1.84 19.05 -10.25
CA ASN A 289 1.10 17.90 -9.75
C ASN A 289 2.01 16.91 -9.00
N ARG A 290 3.34 16.99 -9.15
CA ARG A 290 4.29 16.22 -8.33
C ARG A 290 4.05 16.39 -6.82
N GLN A 291 3.46 17.52 -6.39
CA GLN A 291 3.08 17.76 -4.99
C GLN A 291 2.07 16.72 -4.48
N ILE A 292 1.15 16.23 -5.34
CA ILE A 292 0.19 15.17 -4.97
C ILE A 292 0.93 13.89 -4.54
N ILE A 293 2.07 13.58 -5.15
CA ILE A 293 2.92 12.45 -4.76
C ILE A 293 3.57 12.69 -3.39
N LEU A 294 4.00 13.92 -3.09
CA LEU A 294 4.55 14.26 -1.77
C LEU A 294 3.46 14.21 -0.69
N ASP A 295 2.31 14.84 -0.93
CA ASP A 295 1.15 14.84 -0.03
C ASP A 295 0.67 13.40 0.29
N SER A 296 0.74 12.50 -0.70
CA SER A 296 0.32 11.10 -0.55
C SER A 296 1.10 10.34 0.53
N VAL A 297 2.34 10.74 0.85
CA VAL A 297 3.15 10.08 1.90
C VAL A 297 2.40 10.07 3.24
N GLU A 298 1.77 11.19 3.61
CA GLU A 298 1.05 11.31 4.88
C GLU A 298 -0.46 11.03 4.74
N HIS A 299 -1.05 11.26 3.57
CA HIS A 299 -2.50 11.11 3.33
C HIS A 299 -2.91 9.71 2.86
N ALA A 300 -2.12 9.09 1.99
CA ALA A 300 -2.38 7.76 1.42
C ALA A 300 -1.65 6.64 2.16
N TYR A 301 -0.35 6.81 2.42
CA TYR A 301 0.52 5.69 2.81
C TYR A 301 0.74 5.57 4.32
N ALA A 302 1.11 6.64 5.02
CA ALA A 302 1.34 6.61 6.48
C ALA A 302 0.16 6.11 7.34
N PRO A 303 -1.13 6.26 6.97
CA PRO A 303 -2.22 5.68 7.76
C PRO A 303 -2.25 4.14 7.72
N LEU A 304 -1.75 3.53 6.64
CA LEU A 304 -1.76 2.08 6.40
C LEU A 304 -0.52 1.36 6.96
N LEU A 305 0.50 2.11 7.40
CA LEU A 305 1.65 1.60 8.15
C LEU A 305 1.31 1.49 9.64
N PHE A 306 1.70 0.43 10.33
CA PHE A 306 1.57 0.28 11.78
C PHE A 306 2.80 -0.40 12.36
N ASP A 307 3.57 0.29 13.21
CA ASP A 307 4.76 -0.27 13.89
C ASP A 307 5.73 -1.04 12.96
N GLY A 308 5.89 -0.56 11.73
CA GLY A 308 6.74 -1.12 10.67
C GLY A 308 5.99 -1.86 9.55
N LEU A 309 4.80 -2.42 9.80
CA LEU A 309 4.04 -3.23 8.83
C LEU A 309 3.12 -2.42 7.93
N MET A 310 2.94 -2.85 6.68
CA MET A 310 1.92 -2.36 5.76
C MET A 310 0.73 -3.31 5.73
N MET A 311 -0.45 -2.83 6.12
CA MET A 311 -1.63 -3.66 6.37
C MET A 311 -2.04 -4.50 5.15
N ASP A 312 -2.18 -5.82 5.33
CA ASP A 312 -2.35 -6.77 4.21
C ASP A 312 -3.57 -6.55 3.30
N SER A 313 -4.59 -5.82 3.75
CA SER A 313 -5.76 -5.50 2.91
C SER A 313 -5.45 -4.63 1.68
N VAL A 314 -4.26 -4.01 1.63
CA VAL A 314 -3.73 -3.25 0.49
C VAL A 314 -2.46 -3.87 -0.14
N ASN A 315 -2.14 -5.12 0.24
CA ASN A 315 -1.04 -5.90 -0.35
C ASN A 315 -1.51 -6.83 -1.49
N GLY A 316 -2.82 -6.90 -1.77
CA GLY A 316 -3.40 -7.66 -2.89
C GLY A 316 -3.02 -9.14 -2.88
N ARG A 317 -2.54 -9.68 -4.01
CA ARG A 317 -2.10 -11.09 -4.09
C ARG A 317 -0.76 -11.37 -3.37
N ALA A 318 -0.01 -10.33 -3.00
CA ALA A 318 1.32 -10.46 -2.42
C ALA A 318 1.32 -11.10 -1.01
N ILE A 319 0.18 -11.07 -0.32
CA ILE A 319 -0.06 -11.76 0.97
C ILE A 319 0.27 -13.26 0.93
N SER A 320 0.31 -13.85 -0.27
CA SER A 320 0.60 -15.26 -0.49
C SER A 320 2.08 -15.62 -0.66
N ARG A 321 2.99 -14.64 -0.72
CA ARG A 321 4.37 -14.83 -1.21
C ARG A 321 5.31 -15.52 -0.22
N GLY A 322 5.39 -15.04 1.03
CA GLY A 322 6.32 -15.58 2.03
C GLY A 322 7.74 -15.79 1.48
N TYR A 323 8.24 -17.02 1.61
CA TYR A 323 9.52 -17.43 1.04
C TYR A 323 9.37 -17.82 -0.44
N LEU A 324 9.75 -16.93 -1.36
CA LEU A 324 9.82 -17.19 -2.80
C LEU A 324 11.00 -18.11 -3.15
N ARG A 325 10.84 -19.07 -4.09
CA ARG A 325 11.93 -20.00 -4.48
C ARG A 325 13.02 -19.34 -5.33
N SER A 326 12.75 -18.17 -5.92
CA SER A 326 13.72 -17.36 -6.67
C SER A 326 14.49 -16.36 -5.80
N ASP A 327 14.15 -16.23 -4.51
CA ASP A 327 14.79 -15.28 -3.62
C ASP A 327 16.06 -15.89 -3.01
N ASP A 328 17.21 -15.61 -3.63
CA ASP A 328 18.51 -16.12 -3.19
C ASP A 328 18.87 -15.67 -1.74
N LEU A 329 18.30 -14.54 -1.26
CA LEU A 329 18.42 -14.07 0.13
C LEU A 329 17.54 -14.83 1.15
N LYS A 330 16.48 -15.51 0.71
CA LYS A 330 15.50 -16.23 1.55
C LYS A 330 14.85 -15.36 2.64
N VAL A 331 14.31 -14.20 2.25
CA VAL A 331 13.56 -13.27 3.13
C VAL A 331 12.04 -13.48 2.97
N MET A 332 11.31 -13.54 4.08
CA MET A 332 9.86 -13.78 4.07
C MET A 332 9.07 -12.52 3.70
N ARG A 333 8.40 -12.53 2.54
CA ARG A 333 7.41 -11.50 2.14
C ARG A 333 6.22 -11.57 3.09
N SER A 334 5.81 -10.42 3.59
CA SER A 334 4.91 -10.24 4.72
C SER A 334 4.45 -8.78 4.78
N ASP A 335 3.44 -8.50 5.58
CA ASP A 335 3.03 -7.15 5.99
C ASP A 335 4.23 -6.28 6.41
N HIS A 336 5.11 -6.79 7.27
CA HIS A 336 6.36 -6.13 7.66
C HIS A 336 7.32 -5.91 6.49
N PHE A 337 7.64 -6.93 5.68
CA PHE A 337 8.51 -6.77 4.50
C PHE A 337 7.99 -5.68 3.53
N HIS A 338 6.66 -5.60 3.35
CA HIS A 338 6.04 -4.59 2.50
C HIS A 338 6.07 -3.19 3.13
N GLY A 339 5.86 -3.07 4.44
CA GLY A 339 5.99 -1.80 5.16
C GLY A 339 7.42 -1.27 5.20
N GLN A 340 8.40 -2.14 5.40
CA GLN A 340 9.82 -1.80 5.28
C GLN A 340 10.17 -1.23 3.90
N GLY A 341 9.74 -1.91 2.82
CA GLY A 341 9.96 -1.41 1.44
C GLY A 341 9.29 -0.07 1.16
N LEU A 342 8.14 0.20 1.79
CA LEU A 342 7.43 1.48 1.70
C LEU A 342 8.14 2.59 2.50
N ILE A 343 8.66 2.27 3.68
CA ILE A 343 9.42 3.19 4.54
C ILE A 343 10.75 3.59 3.88
N ALA A 344 11.44 2.65 3.22
CA ALA A 344 12.62 2.95 2.40
C ALA A 344 12.29 3.86 1.20
N ALA A 345 11.15 3.62 0.52
CA ALA A 345 10.67 4.49 -0.56
C ALA A 345 10.34 5.91 -0.06
N MET A 346 9.76 6.06 1.13
CA MET A 346 9.54 7.37 1.76
C MET A 346 10.87 8.08 2.07
N ALA A 347 11.87 7.37 2.60
CA ALA A 347 13.20 7.93 2.84
C ALA A 347 13.90 8.38 1.54
N GLN A 348 13.75 7.62 0.45
CA GLN A 348 14.26 7.98 -0.88
C GLN A 348 13.52 9.20 -1.47
N LEU A 349 12.20 9.31 -1.30
CA LEU A 349 11.42 10.46 -1.77
C LEU A 349 11.71 11.74 -0.95
N ALA A 350 12.05 11.60 0.34
CA ALA A 350 12.37 12.72 1.23
C ALA A 350 13.54 13.59 0.74
N ALA A 351 14.43 13.08 -0.11
CA ALA A 351 15.45 13.88 -0.79
C ALA A 351 14.84 14.99 -1.67
N GLY A 352 13.75 14.70 -2.40
CA GLY A 352 13.07 15.66 -3.29
C GLY A 352 12.05 16.59 -2.63
N ALA A 353 11.73 16.37 -1.35
CA ALA A 353 10.71 17.12 -0.61
C ALA A 353 11.22 18.45 -0.02
N SER A 354 10.31 19.30 0.45
CA SER A 354 10.66 20.48 1.25
C SER A 354 11.24 20.08 2.63
N ALA A 355 11.91 21.02 3.30
CA ALA A 355 12.46 20.77 4.63
C ALA A 355 11.38 20.39 5.66
N ALA A 356 10.20 21.04 5.60
CA ALA A 356 9.10 20.80 6.54
C ALA A 356 8.38 19.46 6.30
N GLU A 357 8.32 18.97 5.05
CA GLU A 357 7.85 17.61 4.75
C GLU A 357 8.87 16.58 5.22
N ARG A 358 10.14 16.77 4.86
CA ARG A 358 11.26 15.89 5.26
C ARG A 358 11.31 15.69 6.77
N GLU A 359 11.18 16.75 7.57
CA GLU A 359 11.17 16.67 9.04
C GLU A 359 10.02 15.78 9.56
N ARG A 360 8.78 16.00 9.08
CA ARG A 360 7.63 15.17 9.49
C ARG A 360 7.80 13.71 9.07
N TRP A 361 8.31 13.47 7.87
CA TRP A 361 8.52 12.11 7.35
C TRP A 361 9.64 11.39 8.11
N HIS A 362 10.76 12.07 8.39
CA HIS A 362 11.85 11.53 9.21
C HIS A 362 11.36 11.14 10.60
N GLY A 363 10.53 11.97 11.25
CA GLY A 363 9.95 11.66 12.55
C GLY A 363 9.07 10.40 12.52
N ARG A 364 8.22 10.26 11.49
CA ARG A 364 7.39 9.04 11.28
C ARG A 364 8.26 7.79 11.05
N ILE A 365 9.24 7.90 10.15
CA ILE A 365 10.17 6.81 9.80
C ILE A 365 10.95 6.35 11.03
N LYS A 366 11.50 7.28 11.82
CA LYS A 366 12.19 6.98 13.08
C LYS A 366 11.26 6.33 14.10
N GLY A 367 10.00 6.79 14.17
CA GLY A 367 8.96 6.13 14.97
C GLY A 367 8.70 4.67 14.58
N TRP A 368 8.66 4.34 13.29
CA TRP A 368 8.53 2.94 12.85
C TRP A 368 9.80 2.13 13.07
N ILE A 369 10.99 2.73 12.89
CA ILE A 369 12.29 2.11 13.23
C ILE A 369 12.35 1.72 14.71
N GLU A 370 11.87 2.57 15.62
CA GLU A 370 11.86 2.31 17.07
C GLU A 370 10.82 1.26 17.52
N ARG A 371 9.78 0.98 16.70
CA ARG A 371 8.65 0.13 17.09
C ARG A 371 8.56 -1.22 16.36
N ASP A 372 9.28 -1.41 15.24
CA ASP A 372 9.34 -2.72 14.57
C ASP A 372 10.22 -3.73 15.33
N THR A 373 9.60 -4.42 16.30
CA THR A 373 10.16 -5.56 17.04
C THR A 373 10.00 -6.90 16.32
N VAL A 374 9.39 -6.91 15.13
CA VAL A 374 9.17 -8.12 14.34
C VAL A 374 10.37 -8.37 13.42
N THR A 375 10.80 -7.31 12.73
CA THR A 375 11.88 -7.27 11.76
C THR A 375 12.59 -5.90 11.83
N PRO A 376 13.65 -5.73 12.64
CA PRO A 376 14.26 -4.42 12.87
C PRO A 376 14.81 -3.75 11.59
N LEU A 377 14.19 -2.62 11.21
CA LEU A 377 14.41 -1.91 9.93
C LEU A 377 15.89 -1.66 9.59
N LEU A 378 16.65 -1.18 10.58
CA LEU A 378 18.07 -0.83 10.43
C LEU A 378 19.00 -2.03 10.16
N THR A 379 18.46 -3.25 10.14
CA THR A 379 19.18 -4.51 9.84
C THR A 379 18.42 -5.43 8.88
N ALA A 380 17.34 -4.95 8.24
CA ALA A 380 16.45 -5.80 7.45
C ALA A 380 17.17 -6.38 6.21
N ARG A 381 17.21 -7.72 6.11
CA ARG A 381 18.14 -8.43 5.21
C ARG A 381 17.92 -8.18 3.70
N GLN A 382 16.77 -7.69 3.30
CA GLN A 382 16.49 -7.34 1.90
C GLN A 382 17.10 -6.00 1.45
N PHE A 383 17.55 -5.15 2.37
CA PHE A 383 18.14 -3.86 2.01
C PHE A 383 19.62 -3.98 1.64
N GLY A 384 19.97 -3.39 0.50
CA GLY A 384 21.34 -3.04 0.18
C GLY A 384 21.82 -1.85 1.02
N VAL A 385 23.13 -1.60 0.98
CA VAL A 385 23.78 -0.53 1.76
C VAL A 385 23.22 0.87 1.47
N ALA A 386 22.67 1.11 0.27
CA ALA A 386 22.04 2.38 -0.11
C ALA A 386 20.75 2.70 0.68
N ASP A 387 19.88 1.70 0.89
CA ASP A 387 18.65 1.90 1.69
C ASP A 387 18.98 1.94 3.18
N LEU A 388 19.98 1.16 3.61
CA LEU A 388 20.47 1.22 4.99
C LEU A 388 21.12 2.57 5.31
N SER A 389 21.96 3.15 4.44
CA SER A 389 22.57 4.46 4.74
C SER A 389 21.52 5.58 4.81
N ARG A 390 20.49 5.53 3.95
CA ARG A 390 19.30 6.39 4.06
C ARG A 390 18.56 6.21 5.39
N LEU A 391 18.27 4.97 5.81
CA LEU A 391 17.50 4.70 7.03
C LEU A 391 18.28 5.01 8.33
N HIS A 392 19.58 4.69 8.36
CA HIS A 392 20.47 5.07 9.48
C HIS A 392 20.60 6.60 9.57
N ALA A 393 20.81 7.31 8.46
CA ALA A 393 20.84 8.78 8.46
C ALA A 393 19.53 9.43 8.94
N VAL A 394 18.37 8.77 8.77
CA VAL A 394 17.10 9.21 9.38
C VAL A 394 17.08 8.94 10.89
N ALA A 395 17.52 7.76 11.33
CA ALA A 395 17.59 7.39 12.74
C ALA A 395 18.56 8.30 13.54
N ASP A 396 19.76 8.54 13.02
CA ASP A 396 20.80 9.38 13.63
C ASP A 396 20.46 10.88 13.58
N SER A 397 19.46 11.28 12.78
CA SER A 397 19.04 12.68 12.71
C SER A 397 18.47 13.19 14.04
N ALA A 398 18.64 14.48 14.30
CA ALA A 398 18.12 15.15 15.50
C ALA A 398 16.58 15.23 15.57
N VAL A 399 15.87 14.73 14.56
CA VAL A 399 14.40 14.64 14.55
C VAL A 399 13.95 13.63 15.61
N ALA A 400 12.91 13.98 16.37
CA ALA A 400 12.31 13.09 17.36
C ALA A 400 11.38 12.06 16.68
N ALA A 401 11.33 10.85 17.24
CA ALA A 401 10.41 9.82 16.79
C ALA A 401 8.94 10.23 17.00
N ALA A 402 8.13 10.13 15.95
CA ALA A 402 6.71 10.42 16.01
C ALA A 402 5.92 9.19 16.48
N PRO A 403 4.95 9.36 17.40
CA PRO A 403 3.96 8.32 17.70
C PRO A 403 3.01 8.14 16.51
N GLU A 404 2.27 7.04 16.51
CA GLU A 404 1.19 6.86 15.52
C GLU A 404 0.05 7.84 15.79
N PRO A 405 -0.51 8.51 14.76
CA PRO A 405 -1.64 9.40 14.96
C PRO A 405 -2.87 8.61 15.38
N VAL A 406 -3.49 9.02 16.49
CA VAL A 406 -4.82 8.56 16.89
C VAL A 406 -5.84 9.15 15.93
N GLY A 407 -6.68 8.32 15.33
CA GLY A 407 -7.65 8.78 14.32
C GLY A 407 -8.33 7.65 13.56
N HIS A 408 -9.14 8.03 12.58
CA HIS A 408 -9.79 7.15 11.63
C HIS A 408 -9.60 7.66 10.20
N GLN A 409 -9.08 6.82 9.31
CA GLN A 409 -8.93 7.11 7.88
C GLN A 409 -9.83 6.18 7.08
N LEU A 410 -10.78 6.77 6.34
CA LEU A 410 -11.71 6.05 5.48
C LEU A 410 -11.31 6.24 4.01
N PHE A 411 -10.63 5.24 3.45
CA PHE A 411 -10.27 5.15 2.04
C PHE A 411 -11.46 4.60 1.25
N ALA A 412 -12.49 5.42 1.10
CA ALA A 412 -13.78 5.02 0.56
C ALA A 412 -13.69 4.53 -0.89
N ALA A 413 -12.81 5.10 -1.72
CA ALA A 413 -12.69 4.72 -3.13
C ALA A 413 -12.14 3.30 -3.32
N MET A 414 -11.17 2.87 -2.49
CA MET A 414 -10.66 1.49 -2.45
C MET A 414 -11.31 0.57 -1.41
N ASP A 415 -12.44 0.98 -0.81
CA ASP A 415 -13.20 0.21 0.17
C ASP A 415 -12.35 -0.32 1.34
N ARG A 416 -11.53 0.56 1.93
CA ARG A 416 -10.73 0.27 3.14
C ARG A 416 -11.02 1.30 4.23
N ALA A 417 -10.92 0.87 5.49
CA ALA A 417 -10.87 1.77 6.62
C ALA A 417 -9.74 1.38 7.57
N VAL A 418 -9.10 2.37 8.19
CA VAL A 418 -8.10 2.19 9.25
C VAL A 418 -8.53 2.98 10.47
N HIS A 419 -8.44 2.38 11.64
CA HIS A 419 -8.78 2.97 12.93
C HIS A 419 -7.61 2.77 13.90
N LYS A 420 -7.06 3.86 14.44
CA LYS A 420 -5.92 3.84 15.37
C LYS A 420 -6.27 4.54 16.66
N ARG A 421 -6.07 3.86 17.79
CA ARG A 421 -6.35 4.34 19.15
C ARG A 421 -5.15 4.07 20.05
N PRO A 422 -5.04 4.75 21.22
CA PRO A 422 -4.07 4.37 22.22
C PRO A 422 -4.24 2.90 22.62
N GLY A 423 -3.26 2.05 22.28
CA GLY A 423 -3.28 0.62 22.56
C GLY A 423 -3.83 -0.32 21.48
N PHE A 424 -4.32 0.18 20.32
CA PHE A 424 -4.64 -0.71 19.19
C PHE A 424 -4.73 -0.04 17.82
N ALA A 425 -4.53 -0.84 16.77
CA ALA A 425 -4.92 -0.53 15.40
C ALA A 425 -5.87 -1.60 14.84
N ALA A 426 -6.82 -1.18 14.00
CA ALA A 426 -7.76 -2.05 13.31
C ALA A 426 -7.96 -1.60 11.86
N ASN A 427 -8.20 -2.57 10.97
CA ASN A 427 -8.30 -2.37 9.53
C ASN A 427 -9.45 -3.21 8.94
N ILE A 428 -10.35 -2.54 8.24
CA ILE A 428 -11.54 -3.15 7.62
C ILE A 428 -11.32 -3.25 6.11
N SER A 429 -11.52 -4.45 5.57
CA SER A 429 -11.37 -4.80 4.16
C SER A 429 -12.71 -5.23 3.56
N MET A 430 -13.20 -4.46 2.58
CA MET A 430 -14.49 -4.63 1.93
C MET A 430 -14.34 -4.78 0.40
N SER A 431 -15.44 -5.02 -0.28
CA SER A 431 -15.55 -5.10 -1.75
C SER A 431 -16.93 -4.62 -2.21
N SER A 432 -17.00 -4.05 -3.42
CA SER A 432 -18.17 -3.37 -4.01
C SER A 432 -18.22 -3.53 -5.53
N ASP A 433 -19.17 -2.87 -6.20
CA ASP A 433 -19.16 -2.70 -7.66
C ASP A 433 -17.90 -1.98 -8.20
N ARG A 434 -17.11 -1.33 -7.33
CA ARG A 434 -15.81 -0.70 -7.65
C ARG A 434 -14.61 -1.59 -7.30
N ILE A 435 -14.67 -2.41 -6.26
CA ILE A 435 -13.50 -3.11 -5.69
C ILE A 435 -13.73 -4.61 -5.60
N ALA A 436 -12.80 -5.39 -6.16
CA ALA A 436 -12.89 -6.84 -6.22
C ALA A 436 -12.89 -7.51 -4.85
N TYR A 437 -13.44 -8.73 -4.78
CA TYR A 437 -13.38 -9.55 -3.56
C TYR A 437 -11.95 -9.82 -3.08
N TYR A 438 -11.04 -10.03 -4.05
CA TYR A 438 -9.61 -10.32 -3.87
C TYR A 438 -8.90 -10.22 -5.24
N GLU A 439 -7.58 -10.38 -5.25
CA GLU A 439 -6.83 -10.70 -6.45
C GLU A 439 -6.15 -12.07 -6.32
N CYS A 440 -6.28 -12.89 -7.36
CA CYS A 440 -5.33 -13.94 -7.70
C CYS A 440 -4.80 -13.72 -9.12
N GLY A 441 -3.64 -14.32 -9.45
CA GLY A 441 -2.99 -14.16 -10.75
C GLY A 441 -1.56 -14.68 -10.70
N ASN A 442 -1.00 -15.14 -11.83
CA ASN A 442 0.33 -15.79 -11.91
C ASN A 442 0.53 -16.99 -10.95
N GLY A 443 -0.57 -17.60 -10.46
CA GLY A 443 -0.53 -18.66 -9.44
C GLY A 443 -0.35 -18.15 -8.00
N GLU A 444 -0.44 -16.84 -7.77
CA GLU A 444 -0.47 -16.21 -6.44
C GLU A 444 -1.91 -16.13 -5.89
N ASN A 445 -2.08 -16.31 -4.57
CA ASN A 445 -3.30 -16.10 -3.79
C ASN A 445 -4.60 -16.80 -4.28
N PRO A 446 -4.61 -18.10 -4.64
CA PRO A 446 -5.76 -18.76 -5.25
C PRO A 446 -6.98 -18.93 -4.31
N ARG A 447 -6.84 -18.66 -3.01
CA ARG A 447 -7.89 -18.83 -1.98
C ARG A 447 -8.32 -17.55 -1.28
N GLY A 448 -7.89 -16.39 -1.74
CA GLY A 448 -8.21 -15.09 -1.13
C GLY A 448 -9.70 -14.67 -1.16
N TRP A 449 -10.61 -15.51 -1.68
CA TRP A 449 -12.05 -15.28 -1.93
C TRP A 449 -12.79 -14.36 -0.95
N HIS A 450 -12.46 -14.43 0.33
CA HIS A 450 -13.18 -13.77 1.42
C HIS A 450 -12.43 -12.59 2.05
N THR A 451 -11.26 -12.17 1.53
CA THR A 451 -10.51 -11.02 2.06
C THR A 451 -11.28 -9.69 1.95
N GLY A 452 -12.22 -9.58 1.01
CA GLY A 452 -13.16 -8.45 0.88
C GLY A 452 -14.52 -8.66 1.55
N ALA A 453 -14.78 -9.78 2.23
CA ALA A 453 -16.08 -10.12 2.81
C ALA A 453 -16.35 -9.44 4.17
N GLY A 454 -15.83 -8.22 4.36
CA GLY A 454 -15.83 -7.49 5.62
C GLY A 454 -14.83 -8.07 6.60
N MET A 455 -13.59 -8.31 6.14
CA MET A 455 -12.51 -8.80 7.00
C MET A 455 -12.03 -7.68 7.92
N LEU A 456 -11.86 -7.99 9.20
CA LEU A 456 -11.43 -7.07 10.26
C LEU A 456 -10.10 -7.55 10.84
N SER A 457 -8.99 -7.03 10.30
CA SER A 457 -7.66 -7.24 10.86
C SER A 457 -7.40 -6.28 12.02
N TRP A 458 -6.66 -6.71 13.04
CA TRP A 458 -6.35 -5.84 14.18
C TRP A 458 -5.13 -6.29 15.00
N TRP A 459 -4.47 -5.31 15.62
CA TRP A 459 -3.27 -5.44 16.45
C TRP A 459 -3.50 -4.75 17.80
N ALA A 460 -3.14 -5.40 18.89
CA ALA A 460 -3.02 -4.76 20.20
C ALA A 460 -1.61 -4.15 20.35
N ALA A 461 -1.49 -3.03 21.07
CA ALA A 461 -0.24 -2.27 21.17
C ALA A 461 0.14 -1.96 22.63
N GLY A 462 1.43 -1.91 22.91
CA GLY A 462 1.99 -1.53 24.21
C GLY A 462 2.10 -2.68 25.21
N LYS A 463 2.01 -2.38 26.52
CA LYS A 463 2.46 -3.23 27.65
C LYS A 463 1.81 -4.62 27.83
N ARG A 464 1.06 -5.14 26.85
CA ARG A 464 0.42 -6.48 26.85
C ARG A 464 0.62 -7.27 25.55
N SER A 465 1.08 -6.61 24.48
CA SER A 465 1.53 -7.19 23.22
C SER A 465 2.54 -6.21 22.63
N ASP A 466 3.82 -6.54 22.72
CA ASP A 466 4.97 -5.74 22.30
C ASP A 466 5.41 -6.04 20.86
N ARG A 467 4.65 -6.89 20.15
CA ARG A 467 4.94 -7.41 18.82
C ARG A 467 3.70 -7.37 17.94
N ALA A 468 3.89 -7.00 16.67
CA ALA A 468 2.81 -6.81 15.68
C ALA A 468 2.66 -7.98 14.68
N ASP A 469 3.30 -9.11 14.96
CA ASP A 469 3.54 -10.24 14.05
C ASP A 469 2.31 -11.12 13.69
N GLN A 470 1.10 -10.65 14.02
CA GLN A 470 -0.14 -11.42 13.92
C GLN A 470 -0.39 -12.02 12.53
N TYR A 471 -0.14 -11.25 11.47
CA TYR A 471 -0.35 -11.65 10.08
C TYR A 471 0.98 -12.02 9.39
N THR A 472 2.10 -11.65 10.01
CA THR A 472 3.47 -11.99 9.61
C THR A 472 3.82 -13.46 9.85
N ASP A 473 3.54 -13.99 11.05
CA ASP A 473 4.08 -15.30 11.49
C ASP A 473 3.31 -16.50 10.92
N TRP A 474 3.50 -16.76 9.63
CA TRP A 474 2.88 -17.88 8.90
C TRP A 474 1.34 -17.93 8.99
N PHE A 475 0.70 -16.76 9.15
CA PHE A 475 -0.76 -16.62 9.14
C PHE A 475 -1.34 -17.16 7.82
N TRP A 476 -1.01 -16.53 6.69
CA TRP A 476 -1.58 -16.86 5.39
C TRP A 476 -1.41 -18.32 4.92
N PRO A 477 -0.26 -18.99 5.07
CA PRO A 477 -0.13 -20.40 4.67
C PRO A 477 -0.90 -21.36 5.60
N THR A 478 -1.25 -20.97 6.83
CA THR A 478 -1.90 -21.87 7.82
C THR A 478 -3.35 -21.53 8.17
N VAL A 479 -3.86 -20.34 7.82
CA VAL A 479 -5.21 -19.85 8.14
C VAL A 479 -6.33 -20.73 7.59
N ASP A 480 -7.55 -20.52 8.08
CA ASP A 480 -8.74 -20.92 7.34
C ASP A 480 -9.24 -19.79 6.45
N PHE A 481 -9.06 -19.94 5.14
CA PHE A 481 -9.58 -18.98 4.17
C PHE A 481 -11.12 -18.91 4.18
N TYR A 482 -11.82 -19.92 4.71
CA TYR A 482 -13.26 -19.88 4.95
C TYR A 482 -13.64 -19.29 6.33
N ARG A 483 -12.66 -18.93 7.19
CA ARG A 483 -12.91 -18.23 8.45
C ARG A 483 -11.90 -17.10 8.69
N LEU A 484 -11.85 -16.13 7.77
CA LEU A 484 -11.09 -14.90 7.95
C LEU A 484 -11.79 -13.97 8.98
N PRO A 485 -11.05 -13.28 9.87
CA PRO A 485 -11.63 -12.57 11.02
C PRO A 485 -12.62 -11.48 10.59
N GLY A 486 -13.73 -11.34 11.32
CA GLY A 486 -14.79 -10.36 11.06
C GLY A 486 -15.77 -10.69 9.93
N THR A 487 -15.44 -11.62 9.02
CA THR A 487 -16.22 -11.86 7.80
C THR A 487 -17.60 -12.49 8.04
N THR A 488 -18.50 -12.38 7.07
CA THR A 488 -19.72 -13.22 7.00
C THR A 488 -19.71 -13.97 5.66
N VAL A 489 -19.80 -15.30 5.71
CA VAL A 489 -19.54 -16.18 4.56
C VAL A 489 -20.48 -17.38 4.55
N SER A 490 -20.78 -17.86 3.34
CA SER A 490 -21.37 -19.18 3.14
C SER A 490 -20.28 -20.24 3.29
N THR A 491 -20.58 -21.36 3.94
CA THR A 491 -19.64 -22.48 4.07
C THR A 491 -19.47 -23.29 2.78
N LYS A 492 -20.18 -22.92 1.70
CA LYS A 492 -20.05 -23.48 0.35
C LYS A 492 -18.58 -23.56 -0.07
N ARG A 493 -18.16 -24.73 -0.56
CA ARG A 493 -16.79 -24.92 -1.05
C ARG A 493 -16.60 -24.15 -2.37
N LEU A 494 -15.50 -23.40 -2.44
CA LEU A 494 -15.05 -22.68 -3.63
C LEU A 494 -13.82 -23.38 -4.22
N ALA A 495 -13.70 -23.34 -5.54
CA ALA A 495 -12.50 -23.78 -6.24
C ALA A 495 -11.40 -22.72 -6.15
N ASP A 496 -10.14 -23.17 -6.18
CA ASP A 496 -8.99 -22.27 -6.34
C ASP A 496 -9.19 -21.36 -7.56
N LYS A 497 -8.99 -20.06 -7.37
CA LYS A 497 -9.25 -18.98 -8.35
C LYS A 497 -10.72 -18.76 -8.74
N ALA A 498 -11.69 -19.24 -7.95
CA ALA A 498 -13.10 -18.88 -8.12
C ALA A 498 -13.29 -17.34 -8.19
N GLY A 499 -14.13 -16.88 -9.12
CA GLY A 499 -14.26 -15.45 -9.45
C GLY A 499 -13.28 -14.94 -10.51
N GLY A 500 -12.27 -15.71 -10.89
CA GLY A 500 -11.27 -15.35 -11.88
C GLY A 500 -10.11 -14.53 -11.32
N GLU A 501 -9.08 -14.36 -12.15
CA GLU A 501 -7.86 -13.63 -11.83
C GLU A 501 -8.03 -12.11 -12.03
N TRP A 502 -7.04 -11.33 -11.57
CA TRP A 502 -6.91 -9.89 -11.85
C TRP A 502 -8.13 -9.01 -11.46
N GLY A 503 -8.84 -9.41 -10.39
CA GLY A 503 -9.98 -8.65 -9.88
C GLY A 503 -11.27 -8.75 -10.70
N ALA A 504 -11.39 -9.75 -11.57
CA ALA A 504 -12.54 -9.91 -12.46
C ALA A 504 -13.89 -9.95 -11.71
N ALA A 505 -13.98 -10.68 -10.59
CA ALA A 505 -15.19 -10.73 -9.76
C ALA A 505 -15.28 -9.58 -8.75
N ARG A 506 -16.40 -8.87 -8.81
CA ARG A 506 -16.86 -7.84 -7.87
C ARG A 506 -18.27 -8.19 -7.38
N PRO A 507 -18.66 -7.89 -6.13
CA PRO A 507 -20.05 -7.98 -5.72
C PRO A 507 -20.88 -6.90 -6.41
N ASP A 508 -22.05 -7.27 -6.93
CA ASP A 508 -23.04 -6.36 -7.50
C ASP A 508 -23.75 -5.55 -6.38
N VAL A 509 -23.02 -4.62 -5.77
CA VAL A 509 -23.46 -3.83 -4.60
C VAL A 509 -22.85 -2.43 -4.63
N LYS A 510 -23.68 -1.39 -4.46
CA LYS A 510 -23.23 0.00 -4.38
C LYS A 510 -22.92 0.49 -2.97
N TRP A 511 -23.77 0.12 -2.00
CA TRP A 511 -23.66 0.58 -0.61
C TRP A 511 -22.48 -0.10 0.09
N VAL A 512 -21.30 0.51 -0.04
CA VAL A 512 -20.06 0.18 0.67
C VAL A 512 -19.31 1.48 0.92
N GLY A 513 -18.98 1.76 2.18
CA GLY A 513 -18.41 3.05 2.59
C GLY A 513 -18.74 3.41 4.04
N GLY A 514 -18.78 4.70 4.36
CA GLY A 514 -19.00 5.16 5.72
C GLY A 514 -18.89 6.68 5.89
N ALA A 515 -19.09 7.15 7.11
CA ALA A 515 -18.93 8.56 7.51
C ALA A 515 -17.98 8.68 8.72
N THR A 516 -17.06 9.64 8.70
CA THR A 516 -16.07 9.84 9.77
C THR A 516 -15.76 11.32 10.07
N ASP A 517 -15.61 11.64 11.35
CA ASP A 517 -15.14 12.95 11.82
C ASP A 517 -13.59 13.05 11.79
N GLY A 518 -12.89 11.96 11.50
CA GLY A 518 -11.43 11.82 11.54
C GLY A 518 -10.92 11.14 12.81
N GLU A 519 -11.79 10.87 13.81
CA GLU A 519 -11.44 10.14 15.03
C GLU A 519 -12.30 8.88 15.24
N PHE A 520 -13.60 8.98 14.95
CA PHE A 520 -14.58 7.90 15.01
C PHE A 520 -15.27 7.73 13.65
N ALA A 521 -15.91 6.58 13.43
CA ALA A 521 -16.60 6.31 12.17
C ALA A 521 -17.80 5.39 12.30
N ALA A 522 -18.75 5.58 11.38
CA ALA A 522 -19.71 4.56 10.97
C ALA A 522 -19.25 4.01 9.62
N VAL A 523 -18.97 2.71 9.52
CA VAL A 523 -18.54 2.03 8.28
C VAL A 523 -19.49 0.87 8.02
N GLY A 524 -19.78 0.56 6.76
CA GLY A 524 -20.66 -0.56 6.42
C GLY A 524 -20.45 -1.13 5.01
N GLN A 525 -20.82 -2.39 4.86
CA GLN A 525 -20.80 -3.13 3.60
C GLN A 525 -22.12 -3.88 3.40
N HIS A 526 -22.76 -3.65 2.25
CA HIS A 526 -23.71 -4.59 1.68
C HIS A 526 -22.91 -5.76 1.09
N VAL A 527 -22.93 -6.92 1.75
CA VAL A 527 -22.25 -8.12 1.24
C VAL A 527 -23.16 -8.85 0.27
N LYS A 528 -22.63 -9.20 -0.90
CA LYS A 528 -22.98 -10.41 -1.66
C LYS A 528 -21.82 -11.41 -1.52
N GLY A 529 -22.09 -12.70 -1.44
CA GLY A 529 -21.03 -13.72 -1.31
C GLY A 529 -20.42 -14.12 -2.66
N LEU A 530 -19.08 -14.25 -2.73
CA LEU A 530 -18.42 -14.76 -3.93
C LEU A 530 -18.90 -16.20 -4.24
N GLY A 531 -19.44 -16.42 -5.44
CA GLY A 531 -19.95 -17.74 -5.87
C GLY A 531 -21.15 -18.25 -5.06
N SER A 532 -21.82 -17.38 -4.30
CA SER A 532 -22.82 -17.71 -3.28
C SER A 532 -24.07 -16.84 -3.43
N THR A 533 -25.21 -17.36 -3.01
CA THR A 533 -26.48 -16.60 -2.89
C THR A 533 -26.52 -15.66 -1.69
N LEU A 534 -25.56 -15.78 -0.75
CA LEU A 534 -25.50 -15.02 0.50
C LEU A 534 -25.59 -13.52 0.27
N GLN A 535 -26.51 -12.87 1.00
CA GLN A 535 -26.56 -11.43 1.20
C GLN A 535 -26.53 -11.11 2.70
N ALA A 536 -25.92 -9.97 3.07
CA ALA A 536 -25.88 -9.48 4.45
C ALA A 536 -25.65 -7.96 4.53
N ARG A 537 -26.09 -7.36 5.64
CA ARG A 537 -25.76 -5.98 6.05
C ARG A 537 -24.75 -6.03 7.20
N LYS A 538 -23.51 -5.63 6.94
CA LYS A 538 -22.44 -5.55 7.96
C LYS A 538 -22.17 -4.07 8.29
N SER A 539 -22.08 -3.74 9.57
CA SER A 539 -21.66 -2.41 10.04
C SER A 539 -20.61 -2.50 11.14
N TRP A 540 -19.68 -1.55 11.12
CA TRP A 540 -18.64 -1.35 12.13
C TRP A 540 -18.70 0.09 12.62
N PHE A 541 -18.84 0.27 13.94
CA PHE A 541 -18.76 1.58 14.58
C PHE A 541 -17.46 1.67 15.35
N CYS A 542 -16.55 2.50 14.86
CA CYS A 542 -15.17 2.61 15.32
C CYS A 542 -15.07 3.70 16.40
N LEU A 543 -14.77 3.30 17.64
CA LEU A 543 -14.88 4.13 18.85
C LEU A 543 -13.56 4.19 19.64
N ALA A 544 -13.59 4.81 20.82
CA ALA A 544 -12.40 5.16 21.60
C ALA A 544 -11.51 3.96 22.02
N ASP A 545 -12.12 2.83 22.37
CA ASP A 545 -11.48 1.61 22.89
C ASP A 545 -12.08 0.31 22.28
N THR A 546 -12.96 0.45 21.27
CA THR A 546 -13.90 -0.59 20.85
C THR A 546 -14.27 -0.45 19.38
N VAL A 547 -14.52 -1.56 18.69
CA VAL A 547 -15.27 -1.59 17.42
C VAL A 547 -16.59 -2.35 17.65
N VAL A 548 -17.74 -1.67 17.50
CA VAL A 548 -19.06 -2.32 17.57
C VAL A 548 -19.39 -2.93 16.22
N CYS A 549 -19.55 -4.25 16.17
CA CYS A 549 -19.81 -5.00 14.94
C CYS A 549 -21.28 -5.48 14.91
N LEU A 550 -22.06 -4.97 13.97
CA LEU A 550 -23.45 -5.36 13.75
C LEU A 550 -23.63 -6.12 12.43
N GLY A 551 -24.59 -7.05 12.42
CA GLY A 551 -25.01 -7.84 11.28
C GLY A 551 -26.52 -8.03 11.26
N ALA A 552 -27.16 -7.88 10.10
CA ALA A 552 -28.60 -8.12 9.89
C ALA A 552 -28.88 -8.42 8.41
N GLY A 553 -30.09 -8.86 8.06
CA GLY A 553 -30.41 -9.23 6.67
C GLY A 553 -29.57 -10.38 6.14
N ILE A 554 -29.05 -11.25 7.02
CA ILE A 554 -28.21 -12.38 6.63
C ILE A 554 -29.13 -13.47 6.07
N THR A 555 -29.10 -13.61 4.74
CA THR A 555 -29.98 -14.51 4.00
C THR A 555 -29.19 -15.27 2.94
N ALA A 556 -29.41 -16.58 2.81
CA ALA A 556 -28.82 -17.40 1.75
C ALA A 556 -29.75 -18.56 1.32
N ALA A 557 -29.47 -19.13 0.16
CA ALA A 557 -30.12 -20.31 -0.43
C ALA A 557 -29.05 -21.16 -1.16
N ASP A 558 -27.98 -21.51 -0.44
CA ASP A 558 -26.84 -22.29 -0.95
C ASP A 558 -26.92 -23.79 -0.57
N GLY A 559 -27.87 -24.19 0.28
CA GLY A 559 -28.01 -25.56 0.80
C GLY A 559 -27.01 -25.91 1.91
N VAL A 560 -26.30 -24.92 2.46
CA VAL A 560 -25.22 -25.11 3.45
C VAL A 560 -25.23 -24.01 4.53
N PRO A 561 -24.58 -24.23 5.69
CA PRO A 561 -24.50 -23.23 6.75
C PRO A 561 -23.87 -21.89 6.33
N VAL A 562 -24.33 -20.81 6.94
CA VAL A 562 -23.70 -19.48 6.88
C VAL A 562 -23.07 -19.15 8.23
N GLU A 563 -21.84 -18.63 8.21
CA GLU A 563 -21.09 -18.28 9.42
C GLU A 563 -20.77 -16.78 9.45
N THR A 564 -20.68 -16.22 10.64
CA THR A 564 -19.96 -14.96 10.88
C THR A 564 -18.78 -15.23 11.79
N VAL A 565 -17.59 -14.95 11.29
CA VAL A 565 -16.35 -15.07 12.05
C VAL A 565 -16.27 -13.89 13.01
N VAL A 566 -16.36 -14.17 14.31
CA VAL A 566 -16.11 -13.17 15.35
C VAL A 566 -14.62 -12.85 15.38
N ASP A 567 -13.78 -13.88 15.32
CA ASP A 567 -12.34 -13.74 15.11
C ASP A 567 -11.67 -15.04 14.67
N ASN A 568 -10.43 -14.94 14.19
CA ASN A 568 -9.56 -16.09 13.95
C ASN A 568 -8.10 -15.66 14.15
N ARG A 569 -7.58 -15.88 15.35
CA ARG A 569 -6.23 -15.43 15.75
C ARG A 569 -5.23 -16.57 15.63
N ASN A 570 -4.15 -16.34 14.88
CA ASN A 570 -2.93 -17.14 14.97
C ASN A 570 -2.28 -16.85 16.34
N LEU A 571 -1.89 -17.90 17.06
CA LEU A 571 -1.32 -17.88 18.39
C LEU A 571 0.20 -18.15 18.40
N GLY A 572 0.82 -18.25 17.23
CA GLY A 572 2.19 -18.72 17.04
C GLY A 572 2.30 -20.25 17.04
N GLU A 573 3.53 -20.76 17.02
CA GLU A 573 3.83 -22.19 17.10
C GLU A 573 3.57 -22.71 18.53
N GLY A 574 2.67 -23.69 18.69
CA GLY A 574 2.40 -24.32 20.00
C GLY A 574 1.69 -23.44 21.04
N GLY A 575 1.12 -22.29 20.66
CA GLY A 575 0.59 -21.26 21.56
C GLY A 575 -0.27 -21.75 22.75
N THR A 576 -0.01 -21.19 23.93
CA THR A 576 -0.64 -21.58 25.21
C THR A 576 -1.62 -20.54 25.76
N GLN A 577 -1.75 -19.37 25.11
CA GLN A 577 -2.54 -18.20 25.54
C GLN A 577 -3.91 -18.61 26.10
N THR A 578 -4.21 -18.21 27.34
CA THR A 578 -5.45 -18.56 28.02
C THR A 578 -6.66 -17.97 27.30
N PHE A 579 -7.61 -18.83 26.91
CA PHE A 579 -8.91 -18.43 26.40
C PHE A 579 -9.97 -18.64 27.50
N THR A 580 -10.74 -17.60 27.83
CA THR A 580 -11.87 -17.68 28.78
C THR A 580 -13.16 -17.24 28.08
N VAL A 581 -14.25 -17.97 28.31
CA VAL A 581 -15.62 -17.57 27.95
C VAL A 581 -16.44 -17.44 29.24
N ASP A 582 -17.35 -16.46 29.30
CA ASP A 582 -18.30 -16.27 30.40
C ASP A 582 -19.74 -16.43 29.91
N GLY A 583 -20.53 -17.24 30.62
CA GLY A 583 -21.88 -17.67 30.21
C GLY A 583 -21.85 -18.98 29.41
N ALA A 584 -22.48 -20.03 29.95
CA ALA A 584 -22.30 -21.41 29.47
C ALA A 584 -22.95 -21.70 28.10
N ALA A 585 -24.24 -21.41 27.94
CA ALA A 585 -24.98 -21.67 26.69
C ALA A 585 -25.08 -20.44 25.77
N ARG A 586 -24.92 -19.24 26.34
CA ARG A 586 -24.79 -17.97 25.60
C ARG A 586 -23.66 -17.18 26.25
N ALA A 587 -22.57 -16.99 25.50
CA ALA A 587 -21.42 -16.22 25.95
C ALA A 587 -21.82 -14.74 26.08
N ARG A 588 -21.54 -14.13 27.24
CA ARG A 588 -21.64 -12.67 27.47
C ARG A 588 -20.39 -11.95 27.02
N TRP A 589 -19.23 -12.56 27.23
CA TRP A 589 -17.95 -12.12 26.70
C TRP A 589 -16.96 -13.29 26.60
N ALA A 590 -15.90 -13.10 25.83
CA ALA A 590 -14.76 -14.00 25.73
C ALA A 590 -13.45 -13.19 25.70
N HIS A 591 -12.38 -13.72 26.29
CA HIS A 591 -11.06 -13.09 26.40
C HIS A 591 -9.98 -14.06 25.92
N LEU A 592 -9.02 -13.55 25.16
CA LEU A 592 -7.81 -14.25 24.75
C LEU A 592 -6.58 -13.49 25.29
N GLU A 593 -5.75 -14.20 26.05
CA GLU A 593 -4.52 -13.67 26.64
C GLU A 593 -3.53 -13.12 25.59
N GLY A 594 -2.84 -12.03 25.93
CA GLY A 594 -2.02 -11.24 25.01
C GLY A 594 -2.80 -10.40 23.99
N HIS A 595 -4.06 -10.77 23.69
CA HIS A 595 -4.80 -10.24 22.56
C HIS A 595 -5.86 -9.19 22.94
N GLY A 596 -6.73 -9.50 23.90
CA GLY A 596 -7.91 -8.70 24.22
C GLY A 596 -9.17 -9.57 24.28
N GLY A 597 -10.29 -9.09 23.75
CA GLY A 597 -11.45 -9.96 23.58
C GLY A 597 -12.71 -9.31 23.02
N TRP A 598 -13.82 -10.02 23.23
CA TRP A 598 -15.11 -9.75 22.58
C TRP A 598 -16.25 -9.77 23.61
N VAL A 599 -17.21 -8.86 23.47
CA VAL A 599 -18.43 -8.79 24.30
C VAL A 599 -19.67 -8.95 23.41
N PHE A 600 -20.69 -9.66 23.88
CA PHE A 600 -21.88 -10.03 23.11
C PHE A 600 -23.15 -9.44 23.77
N PRO A 601 -23.71 -8.33 23.26
CA PRO A 601 -24.95 -7.75 23.78
C PRO A 601 -26.10 -8.75 23.75
N GLY A 602 -26.75 -9.00 24.90
CA GLY A 602 -27.79 -10.04 25.05
C GLY A 602 -27.27 -11.49 25.07
N GLY A 603 -25.96 -11.69 24.92
CA GLY A 603 -25.28 -12.99 24.90
C GLY A 603 -25.48 -13.78 23.61
N ALA A 604 -24.44 -14.44 23.10
CA ALA A 604 -24.45 -15.12 21.79
C ALA A 604 -24.13 -16.63 21.90
N PRO A 605 -24.66 -17.49 21.00
CA PRO A 605 -24.31 -18.92 20.93
C PRO A 605 -22.93 -19.12 20.29
N LEU A 606 -21.90 -18.59 20.95
CA LEU A 606 -20.53 -18.51 20.45
C LEU A 606 -19.93 -19.90 20.26
N ARG A 607 -19.60 -20.24 19.01
CA ARG A 607 -18.74 -21.38 18.70
C ARG A 607 -17.28 -20.93 18.84
N HIS A 608 -16.43 -21.80 19.38
CA HIS A 608 -14.99 -21.57 19.41
C HIS A 608 -14.22 -22.88 19.18
N LEU A 609 -13.04 -22.77 18.58
CA LEU A 609 -12.18 -23.92 18.28
C LEU A 609 -10.72 -23.52 18.49
N ARG A 610 -9.98 -24.37 19.20
CA ARG A 610 -8.51 -24.31 19.27
C ARG A 610 -7.95 -25.51 18.52
N GLN A 611 -7.12 -25.26 17.52
CA GLN A 611 -6.50 -26.31 16.71
C GLN A 611 -5.14 -25.88 16.19
N ASP A 612 -4.27 -26.86 15.96
CA ASP A 612 -3.05 -26.67 15.19
C ASP A 612 -3.34 -26.83 13.69
N ARG A 613 -2.70 -26.02 12.85
CA ARG A 613 -2.87 -25.98 11.39
C ARG A 613 -1.50 -25.97 10.71
N THR A 614 -1.28 -26.85 9.75
CA THR A 614 0.04 -27.08 9.14
C THR A 614 0.03 -26.79 7.63
N GLY A 615 0.77 -25.78 7.21
CA GLY A 615 0.69 -25.18 5.87
C GLY A 615 2.05 -24.79 5.31
N ALA A 616 2.16 -24.72 3.98
CA ALA A 616 3.30 -24.16 3.26
C ALA A 616 2.89 -22.96 2.40
N TRP A 617 3.83 -22.07 2.10
CA TRP A 617 3.60 -20.99 1.14
C TRP A 617 3.29 -21.52 -0.26
N SER A 618 3.85 -22.67 -0.65
CA SER A 618 3.48 -23.40 -1.87
C SER A 618 2.00 -23.77 -1.95
N ASP A 619 1.30 -23.91 -0.82
CA ASP A 619 -0.12 -24.25 -0.81
C ASP A 619 -0.99 -23.09 -1.35
N ILE A 620 -0.47 -21.85 -1.35
CA ILE A 620 -1.17 -20.62 -1.75
C ILE A 620 -0.40 -19.77 -2.78
N ASN A 621 0.80 -20.19 -3.21
CA ASN A 621 1.57 -19.48 -4.23
C ASN A 621 2.52 -20.44 -4.97
N THR A 622 2.29 -20.62 -6.28
CA THR A 622 3.02 -21.60 -7.12
C THR A 622 4.53 -21.34 -7.19
N THR A 623 5.00 -20.13 -6.89
CA THR A 623 6.42 -19.74 -6.92
C THR A 623 7.16 -19.90 -5.59
N SER A 624 6.45 -20.32 -4.53
CA SER A 624 6.92 -20.23 -3.14
C SER A 624 7.40 -21.56 -2.53
N SER A 625 8.04 -21.49 -1.37
CA SER A 625 8.65 -22.62 -0.65
C SER A 625 7.63 -23.68 -0.23
N THR A 626 8.04 -24.94 -0.33
CA THR A 626 7.28 -26.12 0.13
C THR A 626 7.51 -26.47 1.60
N GLU A 627 8.35 -25.70 2.30
CA GLU A 627 8.51 -25.81 3.76
C GLU A 627 7.15 -25.66 4.46
N ARG A 628 6.77 -26.66 5.27
CA ARG A 628 5.54 -26.63 6.06
C ARG A 628 5.86 -26.19 7.49
N ARG A 629 5.06 -25.27 8.04
CA ARG A 629 5.06 -24.93 9.47
C ARG A 629 3.69 -25.15 10.08
N THR A 630 3.69 -25.38 11.39
CA THR A 630 2.47 -25.51 12.19
C THR A 630 2.24 -24.24 12.98
N ARG A 631 1.02 -23.71 12.93
CA ARG A 631 0.58 -22.59 13.78
C ARG A 631 -0.68 -22.98 14.52
N ARG A 632 -0.82 -22.52 15.76
CA ARG A 632 -2.01 -22.76 16.56
C ARG A 632 -2.99 -21.61 16.37
N TRP A 633 -4.27 -21.94 16.35
CA TRP A 633 -5.33 -20.98 16.06
C TRP A 633 -6.38 -20.96 17.17
N GLN A 634 -6.88 -19.77 17.51
CA GLN A 634 -8.11 -19.57 18.26
C GLN A 634 -9.17 -18.97 17.31
N THR A 635 -10.06 -19.82 16.82
CA THR A 635 -11.18 -19.42 15.97
C THR A 635 -12.42 -19.20 16.82
N LEU A 636 -13.21 -18.18 16.49
CA LEU A 636 -14.48 -17.82 17.12
C LEU A 636 -15.51 -17.47 16.04
N TRP A 637 -16.70 -18.06 16.09
CA TRP A 637 -17.74 -17.77 15.10
C TRP A 637 -19.17 -17.91 15.65
N LEU A 638 -20.10 -17.32 14.91
CA LEU A 638 -21.53 -17.50 15.03
C LEU A 638 -22.01 -18.30 13.83
N ASP A 639 -22.83 -19.30 14.13
CA ASP A 639 -23.42 -20.25 13.20
C ASP A 639 -24.89 -19.83 12.99
N HIS A 640 -25.23 -19.40 11.77
CA HIS A 640 -26.58 -18.93 11.42
C HIS A 640 -27.48 -20.05 10.89
N GLY A 641 -26.98 -21.29 10.86
CA GLY A 641 -27.66 -22.44 10.24
C GLY A 641 -27.58 -22.44 8.72
N THR A 642 -28.12 -23.51 8.12
CA THR A 642 -28.32 -23.64 6.66
C THR A 642 -29.43 -22.72 6.19
N ASP A 643 -29.19 -22.04 5.06
CA ASP A 643 -30.15 -21.18 4.36
C ASP A 643 -30.93 -20.22 5.31
N PRO A 644 -30.20 -19.37 6.06
CA PRO A 644 -30.83 -18.40 6.95
C PRO A 644 -31.70 -17.41 6.17
N THR A 645 -32.62 -16.77 6.88
CA THR A 645 -33.46 -15.68 6.36
C THR A 645 -33.55 -14.58 7.43
N ASP A 646 -33.07 -13.38 7.09
CA ASP A 646 -32.95 -12.20 7.98
C ASP A 646 -32.26 -12.50 9.34
N ALA A 647 -31.25 -13.39 9.32
CA ALA A 647 -30.44 -13.64 10.50
C ALA A 647 -29.56 -12.42 10.85
N ALA A 648 -29.12 -12.33 12.10
CA ALA A 648 -28.46 -11.16 12.66
C ALA A 648 -27.40 -11.50 13.71
N TYR A 649 -26.43 -10.61 13.91
CA TYR A 649 -25.47 -10.66 15.01
C TYR A 649 -25.20 -9.27 15.60
N ALA A 650 -24.72 -9.26 16.85
CA ALA A 650 -24.09 -8.10 17.46
C ALA A 650 -22.93 -8.56 18.34
N TYR A 651 -21.75 -7.97 18.18
CA TYR A 651 -20.63 -8.12 19.09
C TYR A 651 -19.80 -6.85 19.18
N LEU A 652 -18.96 -6.77 20.20
CA LEU A 652 -17.99 -5.69 20.44
C LEU A 652 -16.61 -6.32 20.37
N LEU A 653 -15.70 -5.79 19.55
CA LEU A 653 -14.28 -6.11 19.59
C LEU A 653 -13.58 -5.08 20.47
N MET A 654 -12.78 -5.53 21.45
CA MET A 654 -11.97 -4.69 22.34
C MET A 654 -10.52 -5.23 22.38
N PRO A 655 -9.63 -4.77 21.48
CA PRO A 655 -8.23 -5.17 21.46
C PRO A 655 -7.48 -4.68 22.71
N GLY A 656 -6.51 -5.45 23.22
CA GLY A 656 -5.70 -5.12 24.40
C GLY A 656 -6.45 -5.07 25.76
N ALA A 657 -7.78 -5.10 25.74
CA ALA A 657 -8.64 -5.07 26.93
C ALA A 657 -8.50 -6.32 27.78
N SER A 658 -8.38 -6.17 29.09
CA SER A 658 -8.26 -7.32 29.99
C SER A 658 -9.59 -8.03 30.20
N LYS A 659 -9.52 -9.26 30.72
CA LYS A 659 -10.64 -10.02 31.29
C LYS A 659 -11.53 -9.19 32.24
N GLN A 660 -10.96 -8.25 33.01
CA GLN A 660 -11.72 -7.36 33.89
C GLN A 660 -12.42 -6.23 33.12
N ASP A 661 -11.81 -5.71 32.06
CA ASP A 661 -12.38 -4.65 31.23
C ASP A 661 -13.57 -5.18 30.42
N LEU A 662 -13.44 -6.38 29.85
CA LEU A 662 -14.50 -7.10 29.15
C LEU A 662 -15.66 -7.45 30.09
N ALA A 663 -15.37 -7.97 31.29
CA ALA A 663 -16.40 -8.28 32.28
C ALA A 663 -17.17 -7.02 32.75
N ARG A 664 -16.47 -5.88 32.93
CA ARG A 664 -17.11 -4.59 33.21
C ARG A 664 -17.98 -4.12 32.05
N ARG A 665 -17.48 -4.15 30.81
CA ARG A 665 -18.24 -3.75 29.62
C ARG A 665 -19.46 -4.65 29.36
N ALA A 666 -19.38 -5.95 29.67
CA ALA A 666 -20.49 -6.88 29.55
C ALA A 666 -21.55 -6.72 30.66
N GLY A 667 -21.17 -6.15 31.82
CA GLY A 667 -22.10 -5.78 32.89
C GLY A 667 -22.79 -4.44 32.67
N ASP A 668 -22.15 -3.51 31.95
CA ASP A 668 -22.67 -2.17 31.69
C ASP A 668 -23.78 -2.18 30.63
N ARG A 669 -25.02 -1.93 31.07
CA ARG A 669 -26.22 -1.84 30.22
C ARG A 669 -26.53 -0.42 29.71
N HIS A 670 -25.66 0.55 29.99
CA HIS A 670 -25.89 1.97 29.69
C HIS A 670 -24.82 2.57 28.77
N TRP A 671 -23.65 1.93 28.64
CA TRP A 671 -22.58 2.36 27.74
C TRP A 671 -22.97 2.31 26.25
N LEU A 672 -23.71 1.28 25.82
CA LEU A 672 -24.20 1.12 24.45
C LEU A 672 -25.71 0.90 24.41
N SER A 673 -26.39 1.70 23.58
CA SER A 673 -27.72 1.39 23.06
C SER A 673 -27.61 1.02 21.58
N VAL A 674 -28.01 -0.20 21.20
CA VAL A 674 -28.24 -0.55 19.78
C VAL A 674 -29.61 0.01 19.40
N LEU A 675 -29.63 1.05 18.56
CA LEU A 675 -30.83 1.77 18.15
C LEU A 675 -31.58 1.05 17.02
N ALA A 676 -30.83 0.37 16.15
CA ALA A 676 -31.36 -0.47 15.08
C ALA A 676 -30.33 -1.54 14.72
N ASN A 677 -30.80 -2.74 14.35
CA ASN A 677 -29.99 -3.76 13.68
C ASN A 677 -30.88 -4.59 12.75
N THR A 678 -31.26 -4.03 11.62
CA THR A 678 -32.15 -4.65 10.63
C THR A 678 -31.58 -4.53 9.21
N ALA A 679 -32.19 -5.22 8.25
CA ALA A 679 -31.85 -5.06 6.83
C ALA A 679 -32.03 -3.62 6.30
N ALA A 680 -32.81 -2.77 7.00
CA ALA A 680 -33.09 -1.38 6.61
C ALA A 680 -32.16 -0.35 7.27
N ALA A 681 -31.77 -0.55 8.54
CA ALA A 681 -30.83 0.32 9.24
C ALA A 681 -30.06 -0.40 10.35
N GLN A 682 -28.80 -0.01 10.55
CA GLN A 682 -27.95 -0.45 11.66
C GLN A 682 -27.42 0.79 12.38
N ALA A 683 -27.65 0.93 13.68
CA ALA A 683 -27.37 2.16 14.41
C ALA A 683 -27.10 1.94 15.89
N VAL A 684 -26.27 2.81 16.47
CA VAL A 684 -25.82 2.77 17.87
C VAL A 684 -25.79 4.16 18.49
N ALA A 685 -25.94 4.23 19.82
CA ALA A 685 -25.60 5.39 20.62
C ALA A 685 -24.68 4.98 21.78
N VAL A 686 -23.65 5.77 22.03
CA VAL A 686 -22.67 5.59 23.12
C VAL A 686 -22.61 6.91 23.91
N PRO A 687 -23.46 7.06 24.95
CA PRO A 687 -23.65 8.36 25.62
C PRO A 687 -22.39 8.96 26.22
N SER A 688 -21.47 8.11 26.71
CA SER A 688 -20.19 8.50 27.31
C SER A 688 -19.21 9.18 26.33
N LEU A 689 -19.37 8.95 25.03
CA LEU A 689 -18.60 9.62 23.96
C LEU A 689 -19.40 10.75 23.29
N GLY A 690 -20.65 10.97 23.69
CA GLY A 690 -21.58 11.88 23.01
C GLY A 690 -22.03 11.40 21.62
N VAL A 691 -21.66 10.18 21.22
CA VAL A 691 -21.81 9.63 19.86
C VAL A 691 -23.18 8.99 19.64
N SER A 692 -23.80 9.30 18.50
CA SER A 692 -24.81 8.47 17.85
C SER A 692 -24.38 8.23 16.41
N ALA A 693 -24.45 6.98 15.92
CA ALA A 693 -23.93 6.60 14.61
C ALA A 693 -24.90 5.63 13.91
N ALA A 694 -25.14 5.81 12.62
CA ALA A 694 -26.15 5.07 11.88
C ALA A 694 -25.77 4.84 10.41
N ASN A 695 -25.93 3.61 9.94
CA ASN A 695 -25.86 3.22 8.54
C ASN A 695 -27.29 2.88 8.08
N PHE A 696 -27.81 3.69 7.17
CA PHE A 696 -29.14 3.55 6.58
C PHE A 696 -29.03 2.90 5.21
N TRP A 697 -29.52 1.66 5.08
CA TRP A 697 -29.50 0.89 3.83
C TRP A 697 -30.58 1.34 2.84
N GLN A 698 -31.59 2.06 3.36
CA GLN A 698 -32.70 2.69 2.66
C GLN A 698 -33.15 3.93 3.46
N ALA A 699 -34.06 4.74 2.90
CA ALA A 699 -34.72 5.82 3.62
C ALA A 699 -35.41 5.30 4.91
N GLY A 700 -35.34 6.06 6.00
CA GLY A 700 -35.90 5.64 7.29
C GLY A 700 -35.35 6.41 8.49
N SER A 701 -35.61 5.89 9.70
CA SER A 701 -35.24 6.51 10.98
C SER A 701 -34.59 5.50 11.93
N ALA A 702 -33.63 5.96 12.74
CA ALA A 702 -32.98 5.17 13.78
C ALA A 702 -32.60 6.06 14.97
N GLY A 703 -33.31 5.91 16.10
CA GLY A 703 -33.26 6.87 17.20
C GLY A 703 -33.70 8.27 16.74
N ASP A 704 -32.97 9.30 17.16
CA ASP A 704 -33.26 10.70 16.86
C ASP A 704 -32.92 11.13 15.40
N LEU A 705 -32.45 10.21 14.53
CA LEU A 705 -31.98 10.50 13.17
C LEU A 705 -32.92 9.92 12.10
N THR A 706 -33.21 10.70 11.06
CA THR A 706 -34.05 10.30 9.90
C THR A 706 -33.42 10.77 8.58
N VAL A 707 -33.35 9.91 7.57
CA VAL A 707 -32.83 10.22 6.23
C VAL A 707 -33.81 9.90 5.10
N SER A 708 -33.79 10.71 4.02
CA SER A 708 -34.62 10.49 2.81
C SER A 708 -34.07 9.45 1.83
N ALA A 709 -32.82 9.03 1.98
CA ALA A 709 -32.10 8.14 1.08
C ALA A 709 -31.03 7.33 1.86
N PRO A 710 -30.43 6.27 1.27
CA PRO A 710 -29.40 5.48 1.97
C PRO A 710 -28.15 6.32 2.24
N ALA A 711 -27.71 6.36 3.49
CA ALA A 711 -26.61 7.22 3.94
C ALA A 711 -25.88 6.63 5.16
N SER A 712 -24.64 7.06 5.38
CA SER A 712 -23.94 6.86 6.65
C SER A 712 -23.90 8.17 7.42
N VAL A 713 -24.18 8.13 8.72
CA VAL A 713 -24.33 9.32 9.58
C VAL A 713 -23.58 9.11 10.89
N LEU A 714 -22.75 10.08 11.26
CA LEU A 714 -22.07 10.16 12.55
C LEU A 714 -22.40 11.49 13.22
N LEU A 715 -23.02 11.45 14.39
CA LEU A 715 -23.30 12.60 15.25
C LEU A 715 -22.41 12.51 16.49
N ARG A 716 -21.66 13.55 16.80
CA ARG A 716 -20.80 13.65 17.99
C ARG A 716 -21.10 14.93 18.76
N ARG A 717 -21.60 14.80 19.99
CA ARG A 717 -21.93 15.92 20.88
C ARG A 717 -20.77 16.22 21.84
N GLN A 718 -20.42 17.49 21.99
CA GLN A 718 -19.32 17.96 22.85
C GLN A 718 -19.81 19.13 23.70
N GLY A 719 -20.32 18.84 24.90
CA GLY A 719 -20.89 19.85 25.80
C GLY A 719 -22.08 20.60 25.18
N ARG A 720 -21.85 21.84 24.74
CA ARG A 720 -22.85 22.71 24.10
C ARG A 720 -22.80 22.74 22.57
N THR A 721 -21.88 22.03 21.92
CA THR A 721 -21.86 21.86 20.46
C THR A 721 -22.16 20.43 20.06
N ALA A 722 -22.51 20.24 18.79
CA ALA A 722 -22.54 18.94 18.15
C ALA A 722 -22.04 19.07 16.71
N THR A 723 -21.18 18.15 16.30
CA THR A 723 -20.79 17.96 14.90
C THR A 723 -21.57 16.80 14.34
N LEU A 724 -22.18 17.00 13.18
CA LEU A 724 -22.90 15.98 12.42
C LEU A 724 -22.18 15.79 11.09
N THR A 725 -21.86 14.54 10.77
CA THR A 725 -21.17 14.13 9.54
C THR A 725 -22.05 13.14 8.76
N VAL A 726 -22.17 13.34 7.45
CA VAL A 726 -23.01 12.55 6.54
C VAL A 726 -22.20 12.14 5.31
N SER A 727 -22.37 10.92 4.83
CA SER A 727 -21.94 10.50 3.48
C SER A 727 -23.01 9.67 2.79
N GLU A 728 -22.88 9.51 1.47
CA GLU A 728 -23.77 8.69 0.63
C GLU A 728 -22.95 7.53 0.02
N PRO A 729 -22.85 6.37 0.70
CA PRO A 729 -22.12 5.21 0.21
C PRO A 729 -22.57 4.63 -1.15
N PRO A 730 -23.85 4.69 -1.58
CA PRO A 730 -24.25 4.23 -2.90
C PRO A 730 -23.72 5.07 -4.08
N ARG A 731 -23.15 6.25 -3.82
CA ARG A 731 -22.50 7.14 -4.80
C ARG A 731 -23.42 7.53 -5.97
N THR A 732 -24.71 7.69 -5.70
CA THR A 732 -25.67 8.28 -6.65
C THR A 732 -25.38 9.76 -6.90
N GLY A 733 -24.89 10.48 -5.89
CA GLY A 733 -24.72 11.94 -5.96
C GLY A 733 -26.02 12.73 -5.78
N GLU A 734 -27.17 12.06 -5.62
CA GLU A 734 -28.48 12.68 -5.39
C GLU A 734 -28.58 13.29 -3.98
N PRO A 735 -29.33 14.38 -3.77
CA PRO A 735 -29.40 15.02 -2.46
C PRO A 735 -30.05 14.15 -1.37
N VAL A 736 -29.43 14.13 -0.19
CA VAL A 736 -29.95 13.44 1.00
C VAL A 736 -30.47 14.48 2.00
N ASP A 737 -31.76 14.42 2.30
CA ASP A 737 -32.36 15.19 3.39
C ASP A 737 -32.17 14.42 4.71
N LEU A 738 -31.62 15.09 5.71
CA LEU A 738 -31.44 14.58 7.06
C LEU A 738 -32.24 15.42 8.05
N THR A 739 -32.96 14.75 8.95
CA THR A 739 -33.49 15.35 10.18
C THR A 739 -32.80 14.76 11.40
N TRP A 740 -32.39 15.62 12.33
CA TRP A 740 -32.03 15.25 13.70
C TRP A 740 -33.04 15.88 14.67
N ASP A 741 -33.85 15.05 15.34
CA ASP A 741 -34.99 15.49 16.15
C ASP A 741 -34.57 15.94 17.57
N ARG A 742 -33.68 16.93 17.64
CA ARG A 742 -33.23 17.57 18.88
C ARG A 742 -33.24 19.08 18.76
N PRO A 743 -33.53 19.81 19.86
CA PRO A 743 -33.41 21.25 19.88
C PRO A 743 -31.99 21.72 19.53
N VAL A 744 -31.89 22.56 18.51
CA VAL A 744 -30.63 23.14 18.01
C VAL A 744 -30.82 24.65 17.88
N ARG A 745 -29.95 25.41 18.54
CA ARG A 745 -30.07 26.86 18.69
C ARG A 745 -29.72 27.63 17.41
N ARG A 746 -28.62 27.22 16.77
CA ARG A 746 -28.14 27.70 15.47
C ARG A 746 -27.04 26.78 14.95
N VAL A 747 -26.80 26.83 13.64
CA VAL A 747 -25.58 26.30 13.01
C VAL A 747 -24.40 27.23 13.31
N VAL A 748 -23.19 26.68 13.37
CA VAL A 748 -21.91 27.37 13.60
C VAL A 748 -21.09 27.39 12.32
N SER A 749 -20.91 26.22 11.71
CA SER A 749 -20.16 25.99 10.47
C SER A 749 -20.79 24.81 9.71
N HIS A 750 -20.61 24.74 8.39
CA HIS A 750 -20.95 23.58 7.58
C HIS A 750 -20.18 23.60 6.26
N ASP A 751 -20.07 22.44 5.60
CA ASP A 751 -19.44 22.35 4.29
C ASP A 751 -20.33 22.98 3.19
N PRO A 752 -19.75 23.44 2.06
CA PRO A 752 -20.51 24.06 0.95
C PRO A 752 -21.56 23.14 0.29
N SER A 753 -21.46 21.83 0.50
CA SER A 753 -22.39 20.79 0.06
C SER A 753 -23.66 20.68 0.93
N VAL A 754 -23.72 21.40 2.05
CA VAL A 754 -24.79 21.30 3.05
C VAL A 754 -25.67 22.55 3.04
N GLU A 755 -26.97 22.36 2.78
CA GLU A 755 -28.03 23.37 2.90
C GLU A 755 -28.76 23.20 4.24
N VAL A 756 -29.01 24.32 4.95
CA VAL A 756 -29.68 24.30 6.27
C VAL A 756 -31.18 24.57 6.13
N LEU A 757 -31.97 23.50 6.03
CA LEU A 757 -33.44 23.53 5.90
C LEU A 757 -34.19 23.92 7.19
N GLY A 758 -33.50 24.08 8.33
CA GLY A 758 -34.07 24.65 9.55
C GLY A 758 -33.41 24.22 10.85
N THR A 759 -33.63 25.01 11.90
CA THR A 759 -33.18 24.78 13.28
C THR A 759 -34.35 25.02 14.26
N GLY A 760 -34.09 25.18 15.57
CA GLY A 760 -35.11 25.39 16.58
C GLY A 760 -35.44 24.10 17.33
N ARG A 761 -36.59 23.48 17.04
CA ARG A 761 -37.01 22.21 17.69
C ARG A 761 -36.25 20.97 17.20
N ARG A 762 -35.81 21.00 15.95
CA ARG A 762 -35.06 19.95 15.24
C ARG A 762 -34.11 20.59 14.24
N LEU A 763 -32.99 19.94 13.95
CA LEU A 763 -32.12 20.30 12.83
C LEU A 763 -32.63 19.59 11.57
N ARG A 764 -32.69 20.31 10.45
CA ARG A 764 -32.91 19.73 9.13
C ARG A 764 -31.83 20.23 8.17
N LEU A 765 -31.20 19.30 7.46
CA LEU A 765 -30.17 19.56 6.47
C LEU A 765 -30.56 18.89 5.15
N ARG A 766 -30.09 19.46 4.03
CA ARG A 766 -29.96 18.76 2.75
C ARG A 766 -28.47 18.70 2.42
N VAL A 767 -27.99 17.53 2.03
CA VAL A 767 -26.59 17.32 1.64
C VAL A 767 -26.56 16.90 0.19
N THR A 768 -25.80 17.59 -0.65
CA THR A 768 -25.51 17.18 -2.04
C THR A 768 -24.18 16.41 -2.03
N PRO A 769 -24.20 15.06 -2.04
CA PRO A 769 -23.07 14.29 -1.51
C PRO A 769 -21.94 14.03 -2.51
N GLY A 770 -22.23 14.12 -3.81
CA GLY A 770 -21.33 13.71 -4.90
C GLY A 770 -21.05 12.19 -4.94
N ALA A 771 -20.45 11.71 -6.04
CA ALA A 771 -20.25 10.28 -6.29
C ALA A 771 -19.00 9.66 -5.60
N ALA A 772 -18.45 10.33 -4.59
CA ALA A 772 -17.17 9.96 -3.96
C ALA A 772 -17.30 9.35 -2.55
N CYS A 773 -18.50 9.36 -1.93
CA CYS A 773 -18.71 9.00 -0.52
C CYS A 773 -17.89 9.89 0.46
N VAL A 774 -17.77 11.18 0.14
CA VAL A 774 -17.14 12.18 1.03
C VAL A 774 -17.98 12.35 2.30
N SER A 775 -17.30 12.62 3.42
CA SER A 775 -17.91 12.89 4.74
C SER A 775 -18.16 14.39 4.93
N HIS A 776 -19.38 14.83 4.62
CA HIS A 776 -19.83 16.23 4.69
C HIS A 776 -20.27 16.60 6.10
N ARG A 777 -19.92 17.80 6.58
CA ARG A 777 -19.98 18.20 8.00
C ARG A 777 -20.89 19.40 8.23
N CYS A 778 -21.53 19.42 9.40
CA CYS A 778 -22.30 20.52 9.94
C CYS A 778 -22.11 20.59 11.46
N GLU A 779 -21.64 21.72 11.98
CA GLU A 779 -21.46 21.98 13.40
C GLU A 779 -22.57 22.90 13.91
N VAL A 780 -23.17 22.58 15.05
CA VAL A 780 -24.28 23.34 15.62
C VAL A 780 -24.12 23.60 17.11
N THR A 781 -24.67 24.70 17.61
CA THR A 781 -24.86 24.93 19.05
C THR A 781 -26.19 24.36 19.52
N LEU A 782 -26.16 23.72 20.68
CA LEU A 782 -27.31 23.26 21.43
C LEU A 782 -27.81 24.37 22.38
N ASN A 783 -28.96 24.15 23.02
CA ASN A 783 -29.49 25.04 24.06
C ASN A 783 -28.83 24.77 25.42
#